data_AF-A0A250I7Q8-F1
#
_entry.id   AF-A0A250I7Q8-F1
#
_cell.length_a   1.000
_cell.length_b   1.000
_cell.length_c   1.000
_cell.angle_alpha   90.00
_cell.angle_beta   90.00
_cell.angle_gamma   90.00
#
_symmetry.space_group_name_H-M   'P 1'
#
loop_
_entity.id
_entity.type
_entity.pdbx_description
1 polymer ?
#
loop_
_entity_poly.entity_id
_entity_poly.type
_entity_poly.pdbx_seq_one_letter_code
_entity_poly.pdbx_strand_id
1 'polypeptide(L)'
;MMGSKTRMGWAASMLVACFLSGCEHDTPPPPATPVESGAPEAPFDVQKIMERVHFAFRAEGSAWRGGHDTYAVRADALGLSVTPYHYPKSSSPEHAESAREAPPAAVEGAPVHLGAARVSRGGEVLSGLAGSGRVEDSGELSIPRGEVVERLRNGADGVEQSWHFERRPAGTEALEVRVPVEGGHFLGETDSGLHFAEGATGVGVRYGHGTWVDARGERTPVPARFEGDAIVLRVPASVVDASAYPAVLDPIVSPEFGMDAPVSAYTDHSQDAPVVTHDGTNFLVVWQDFRHVGYTDLYGARVTGSGTLLDPTGLRISSGTNSAYAPAVAHDGTNFLVVWYEWANRYNIHATRVSSTGVVLDPGGIVISNAPGDKHAPAVAHDGTNFLVVWQDKRTGTHDIYGARVDSAGTVLDPNGIAISTAANEQLAPSVAHNGTNFLVVWQDARSGVFDIYGARVNGSGTVLNTNGFLISVAVNAQERPSVAYNGSDFVVVWEDSRNGNADIYGARVSATGVVRNPSGIAISTHGNNQRAPRVARLGTDCLVVWHDTQASKIFGARLSNTGAVLNPSDLLIAPIFSYFEHVSLASDGTNFLVVWGGESSAGRNSDIHATRVTSAGVPLDTPALVLSVAGNGQYTPVVAHDGTNFLVVWRDHRHTGMDIYAVRVSETGTVLDSSGIRLSSSNTYLAFDPAVAHDGTNFLVVWQQYFVNSSVGIRGVRVSSTGSVVDTTPIVLTNQQTYLGRPAVAHDGTNFLVVWEDNRHAVGSNIYGTRVSSAGTVLDTSGIAISTSATFQVHPKVAHNGTNFLVVWQDNRNADNDIYGARVSSTGTVLDTSGIAISTATGNQEHPALTHNGMHFMVVWEDWRVGRSEIYGARVSSAGTVVDTSGIAIATLAMPTQDYKYVPTVTHDGDSFLVAWEDHRTDLYLGDIYGARVSDTGTLLDTQSFVLAAGPLGESTPALTSMGGQSSLLVYRGTDLSATTNSERVKARLVQTP
;
A
#
# COMPACT_ATOMS: atom_id res chain seq x y z
N MET A 1 -26.11 -35.62 47.93
CA MET A 1 -26.25 -34.37 48.69
C MET A 1 -25.34 -33.35 48.02
N MET A 2 -25.71 -32.11 47.68
CA MET A 2 -27.00 -31.41 47.47
C MET A 2 -26.81 -30.63 46.14
N GLY A 3 -27.72 -30.65 45.15
CA GLY A 3 -28.92 -29.82 45.06
C GLY A 3 -28.60 -28.47 44.38
N SER A 4 -29.28 -27.99 43.33
CA SER A 4 -30.35 -28.53 42.46
C SER A 4 -30.27 -27.78 41.07
N LYS A 5 -31.26 -27.39 40.24
CA LYS A 5 -32.74 -27.33 40.32
C LYS A 5 -33.43 -27.04 38.95
N THR A 6 -34.02 -28.06 38.28
CA THR A 6 -35.13 -27.96 37.26
C THR A 6 -34.86 -27.19 35.93
N ARG A 7 -35.52 -27.46 34.77
CA ARG A 7 -36.65 -28.36 34.44
C ARG A 7 -36.72 -28.73 32.93
N MET A 8 -37.08 -29.99 32.65
CA MET A 8 -37.93 -30.53 31.57
C MET A 8 -37.92 -29.93 30.15
N GLY A 9 -37.57 -30.79 29.17
CA GLY A 9 -38.14 -30.81 27.82
C GLY A 9 -38.68 -32.21 27.49
N TRP A 10 -39.86 -32.29 26.87
CA TRP A 10 -40.56 -33.49 26.33
C TRP A 10 -41.49 -32.96 25.21
N ALA A 11 -41.84 -33.65 24.13
CA ALA A 11 -41.26 -34.82 23.45
C ALA A 11 -41.89 -34.86 22.03
N ALA A 12 -41.23 -35.46 21.04
CA ALA A 12 -41.79 -35.67 19.70
C ALA A 12 -42.19 -37.14 19.50
N SER A 13 -43.26 -37.42 18.74
CA SER A 13 -43.37 -38.60 17.83
C SER A 13 -44.72 -38.77 17.09
N MET A 14 -44.60 -38.88 15.76
CA MET A 14 -45.20 -39.91 14.85
C MET A 14 -46.68 -39.95 14.40
N LEU A 15 -46.79 -40.64 13.25
CA LEU A 15 -47.94 -41.18 12.48
C LEU A 15 -48.67 -40.24 11.49
N VAL A 16 -49.12 -40.60 10.27
CA VAL A 16 -48.85 -41.65 9.22
C VAL A 16 -50.17 -42.02 8.50
N ALA A 17 -50.11 -42.16 7.16
CA ALA A 17 -51.00 -42.89 6.22
C ALA A 17 -52.34 -42.28 5.70
N CYS A 18 -52.32 -41.97 4.39
CA CYS A 18 -53.23 -42.32 3.27
C CYS A 18 -54.71 -42.69 3.47
N PHE A 19 -55.57 -42.20 2.55
CA PHE A 19 -56.58 -43.01 1.82
C PHE A 19 -56.91 -42.42 0.42
N LEU A 20 -57.58 -43.21 -0.44
CA LEU A 20 -57.83 -43.01 -1.88
C LEU A 20 -59.34 -42.83 -2.21
N SER A 21 -59.63 -42.49 -3.49
CA SER A 21 -60.93 -42.48 -4.18
C SER A 21 -61.79 -41.20 -4.01
N GLY A 22 -62.45 -40.66 -5.04
CA GLY A 22 -62.60 -41.14 -6.43
C GLY A 22 -63.12 -40.06 -7.39
N CYS A 23 -63.27 -40.39 -8.67
CA CYS A 23 -63.68 -39.46 -9.73
C CYS A 23 -65.20 -39.47 -9.95
N GLU A 24 -65.79 -38.30 -10.20
CA GLU A 24 -66.91 -38.17 -11.14
C GLU A 24 -66.92 -36.78 -11.80
N HIS A 25 -67.52 -36.69 -13.00
CA HIS A 25 -67.42 -35.53 -13.89
C HIS A 25 -68.40 -34.41 -13.51
N ASP A 26 -67.92 -33.17 -13.51
CA ASP A 26 -68.73 -32.03 -13.95
C ASP A 26 -67.83 -30.92 -14.54
N THR A 27 -68.25 -30.31 -15.65
CA THR A 27 -67.47 -29.28 -16.36
C THR A 27 -67.61 -27.90 -15.72
N PRO A 28 -66.53 -27.23 -15.28
CA PRO A 28 -66.60 -25.89 -14.73
C PRO A 28 -66.77 -24.81 -15.82
N PRO A 29 -67.40 -23.66 -15.50
CA PRO A 29 -67.54 -22.51 -16.40
C PRO A 29 -66.19 -21.83 -16.69
N PRO A 30 -66.10 -20.95 -17.73
CA PRO A 30 -64.84 -20.31 -18.10
C PRO A 30 -64.22 -19.52 -16.93
N PRO A 31 -62.87 -19.51 -16.82
CA PRO A 31 -62.20 -18.87 -15.70
C PRO A 31 -62.47 -17.37 -15.68
N ALA A 32 -62.92 -16.87 -14.53
CA ALA A 32 -62.93 -15.44 -14.27
C ALA A 32 -61.49 -14.91 -14.28
N THR A 33 -61.31 -13.70 -14.83
CA THR A 33 -60.03 -12.97 -14.81
C THR A 33 -59.46 -12.90 -13.40
N PRO A 34 -58.16 -13.14 -13.19
CA PRO A 34 -57.51 -12.91 -11.90
C PRO A 34 -57.69 -11.45 -11.50
N VAL A 35 -58.25 -11.22 -10.31
CA VAL A 35 -58.11 -9.92 -9.65
C VAL A 35 -56.68 -9.86 -9.14
N GLU A 36 -55.85 -9.00 -9.74
CA GLU A 36 -54.53 -8.70 -9.19
C GLU A 36 -54.70 -8.12 -7.78
N SER A 37 -54.35 -8.90 -6.77
CA SER A 37 -54.09 -8.37 -5.44
C SER A 37 -52.80 -7.56 -5.54
N GLY A 38 -52.93 -6.25 -5.74
CA GLY A 38 -51.79 -5.34 -5.81
C GLY A 38 -50.85 -5.54 -4.63
N ALA A 39 -49.59 -5.84 -4.93
CA ALA A 39 -48.55 -5.84 -3.92
C ALA A 39 -48.45 -4.42 -3.30
N PRO A 40 -48.22 -4.29 -1.99
CA PRO A 40 -48.01 -2.97 -1.39
C PRO A 40 -46.78 -2.31 -2.02
N GLU A 41 -46.91 -1.03 -2.35
CA GLU A 41 -45.81 -0.21 -2.88
C GLU A 41 -44.60 -0.24 -1.93
N ALA A 42 -43.41 -0.09 -2.53
CA ALA A 42 -42.14 -0.07 -1.80
C ALA A 42 -42.14 1.02 -0.70
N PRO A 43 -41.43 0.81 0.43
CA PRO A 43 -41.42 1.76 1.53
C PRO A 43 -40.87 3.13 1.10
N PHE A 44 -41.53 4.19 1.54
CA PHE A 44 -41.20 5.56 1.14
C PHE A 44 -39.81 5.98 1.65
N ASP A 45 -38.88 6.19 0.72
CA ASP A 45 -37.50 6.57 0.98
C ASP A 45 -37.41 8.05 1.38
N VAL A 46 -37.47 8.29 2.70
CA VAL A 46 -37.40 9.64 3.29
C VAL A 46 -36.06 10.32 2.98
N GLN A 47 -34.97 9.57 2.82
CA GLN A 47 -33.66 10.14 2.50
C GLN A 47 -33.67 10.71 1.07
N LYS A 48 -34.16 9.96 0.07
CA LYS A 48 -34.30 10.48 -1.31
C LYS A 48 -35.22 11.70 -1.40
N ILE A 49 -36.26 11.78 -0.56
CA ILE A 49 -37.13 12.97 -0.49
C ILE A 49 -36.37 14.16 0.11
N MET A 50 -35.59 13.94 1.18
CA MET A 50 -34.80 15.00 1.81
C MET A 50 -33.67 15.51 0.90
N GLU A 51 -32.97 14.62 0.20
CA GLU A 51 -31.97 14.96 -0.82
C GLU A 51 -32.61 15.77 -1.97
N ARG A 52 -33.74 15.31 -2.52
CA ARG A 52 -34.51 16.03 -3.55
C ARG A 52 -34.96 17.42 -3.07
N VAL A 53 -35.39 17.56 -1.81
CA VAL A 53 -35.80 18.85 -1.22
C VAL A 53 -34.60 19.77 -0.94
N HIS A 54 -33.45 19.20 -0.57
CA HIS A 54 -32.20 19.92 -0.30
C HIS A 54 -31.65 20.54 -1.59
N PHE A 55 -31.49 19.74 -2.64
CA PHE A 55 -30.89 20.15 -3.92
C PHE A 55 -31.86 20.82 -4.91
N ALA A 56 -33.17 20.82 -4.68
CA ALA A 56 -34.13 21.44 -5.60
C ALA A 56 -33.92 22.95 -5.80
N PHE A 57 -33.93 23.38 -7.06
CA PHE A 57 -34.02 24.79 -7.42
C PHE A 57 -35.35 25.40 -6.94
N ARG A 58 -35.31 26.68 -6.57
CA ARG A 58 -36.44 27.45 -6.05
C ARG A 58 -36.53 28.78 -6.78
N ALA A 59 -37.74 29.16 -7.22
CA ALA A 59 -37.95 30.42 -7.92
C ALA A 59 -37.67 31.64 -7.02
N GLU A 60 -37.01 32.64 -7.57
CA GLU A 60 -36.63 33.90 -6.92
C GLU A 60 -36.86 35.06 -7.92
N GLY A 61 -38.09 35.59 -7.96
CA GLY A 61 -38.47 36.63 -8.91
C GLY A 61 -38.43 36.12 -10.35
N SER A 62 -37.53 36.67 -11.17
CA SER A 62 -37.25 36.24 -12.56
C SER A 62 -36.07 35.27 -12.68
N ALA A 63 -35.53 34.81 -11.55
CA ALA A 63 -34.39 33.91 -11.45
C ALA A 63 -34.78 32.65 -10.66
N TRP A 64 -33.83 31.72 -10.54
CA TRP A 64 -33.91 30.54 -9.70
C TRP A 64 -32.64 30.44 -8.86
N ARG A 65 -32.80 30.03 -7.60
CA ARG A 65 -31.67 29.75 -6.70
C ARG A 65 -31.66 28.29 -6.31
N GLY A 66 -30.46 27.74 -6.19
CA GLY A 66 -30.17 26.41 -5.70
C GLY A 66 -28.85 26.43 -4.94
N GLY A 67 -28.34 25.26 -4.56
CA GLY A 67 -27.06 25.17 -3.89
C GLY A 67 -26.88 23.91 -3.06
N HIS A 68 -25.79 23.94 -2.30
CA HIS A 68 -25.38 23.01 -1.26
C HIS A 68 -24.75 23.84 -0.13
N ASP A 69 -24.36 23.23 0.98
CA ASP A 69 -23.60 23.91 2.03
C ASP A 69 -22.25 24.47 1.52
N THR A 70 -21.76 24.02 0.35
CA THR A 70 -20.48 24.45 -0.24
C THR A 70 -20.60 25.46 -1.39
N TYR A 71 -21.81 25.76 -1.87
CA TYR A 71 -22.04 26.76 -2.92
C TYR A 71 -23.49 27.22 -2.98
N ALA A 72 -23.70 28.49 -3.35
CA ALA A 72 -24.97 28.93 -3.92
C ALA A 72 -24.87 28.96 -5.43
N VAL A 73 -25.96 28.59 -6.12
CA VAL A 73 -26.13 28.89 -7.54
C VAL A 73 -27.34 29.77 -7.74
N ARG A 74 -27.19 30.78 -8.60
CA ARG A 74 -28.28 31.65 -9.05
C ARG A 74 -28.31 31.66 -10.57
N ALA A 75 -29.37 31.12 -11.15
CA ALA A 75 -29.58 31.02 -12.59
C ALA A 75 -30.74 31.90 -13.04
N ASP A 76 -30.67 32.44 -14.25
CA ASP A 76 -31.79 33.12 -14.90
C ASP A 76 -31.81 32.83 -16.42
N ALA A 77 -32.61 33.58 -17.18
CA ALA A 77 -32.73 33.35 -18.62
C ALA A 77 -31.42 33.61 -19.40
N LEU A 78 -30.49 34.40 -18.84
CA LEU A 78 -29.26 34.86 -19.49
C LEU A 78 -28.00 34.12 -19.03
N GLY A 79 -28.04 33.34 -17.96
CA GLY A 79 -26.86 32.61 -17.48
C GLY A 79 -27.03 31.95 -16.11
N LEU A 80 -25.92 31.48 -15.55
CA LEU A 80 -25.83 30.99 -14.17
C LEU A 80 -24.62 31.59 -13.45
N SER A 81 -24.78 31.86 -12.16
CA SER A 81 -23.72 32.36 -11.28
C SER A 81 -23.48 31.34 -10.17
N VAL A 82 -22.25 30.88 -9.98
CA VAL A 82 -21.87 30.00 -8.87
C VAL A 82 -21.03 30.78 -7.86
N THR A 83 -21.52 30.88 -6.63
CA THR A 83 -20.81 31.46 -5.49
C THR A 83 -20.31 30.32 -4.60
N PRO A 84 -18.98 30.10 -4.48
CA PRO A 84 -18.45 29.04 -3.62
C PRO A 84 -18.38 29.51 -2.15
N TYR A 85 -18.57 28.58 -1.21
CA TYR A 85 -18.43 28.82 0.23
C TYR A 85 -17.38 27.89 0.85
N HIS A 86 -16.51 28.47 1.68
CA HIS A 86 -15.56 27.75 2.52
C HIS A 86 -15.89 27.99 4.00
N TYR A 87 -15.78 26.97 4.84
CA TYR A 87 -16.07 27.06 6.28
C TYR A 87 -14.79 26.84 7.09
N PRO A 88 -14.12 27.91 7.57
CA PRO A 88 -12.94 27.77 8.41
C PRO A 88 -13.31 27.08 9.73
N LYS A 89 -12.48 26.13 10.16
CA LYS A 89 -12.64 25.52 11.50
C LYS A 89 -12.40 26.58 12.59
N SER A 90 -13.27 26.62 13.60
CA SER A 90 -13.15 27.54 14.73
C SER A 90 -11.93 27.19 15.60
N SER A 91 -10.98 28.10 15.70
CA SER A 91 -9.72 27.92 16.42
C SER A 91 -9.84 28.17 17.94
N SER A 92 -10.51 27.29 18.68
CA SER A 92 -10.35 27.16 20.15
C SER A 92 -10.98 25.87 20.71
N PRO A 93 -10.21 25.00 21.37
CA PRO A 93 -10.72 23.94 22.21
C PRO A 93 -10.42 24.20 23.70
N GLU A 94 -11.15 25.11 24.36
CA GLU A 94 -11.24 25.13 25.83
C GLU A 94 -12.48 25.90 26.34
N HIS A 95 -13.27 25.26 27.21
CA HIS A 95 -14.47 25.77 27.92
C HIS A 95 -15.73 26.14 27.10
N ALA A 96 -16.66 25.19 26.96
CA ALA A 96 -18.06 25.48 26.56
C ALA A 96 -19.13 24.50 27.08
N GLU A 97 -19.06 24.05 28.34
CA GLU A 97 -20.35 23.87 29.04
C GLU A 97 -20.88 25.28 29.37
N SER A 98 -22.07 25.62 28.84
CA SER A 98 -22.81 26.89 29.01
C SER A 98 -22.56 28.08 28.06
N ALA A 99 -22.44 27.85 26.75
CA ALA A 99 -22.89 28.87 25.76
C ALA A 99 -23.44 28.24 24.47
N ARG A 100 -24.59 28.74 23.99
CA ARG A 100 -25.04 28.55 22.60
C ARG A 100 -24.38 29.62 21.73
N GLU A 101 -23.14 29.40 21.32
CA GLU A 101 -22.52 30.24 20.30
C GLU A 101 -22.88 29.71 18.89
N ALA A 102 -22.96 30.63 17.93
CA ALA A 102 -23.23 30.31 16.54
C ALA A 102 -21.98 29.71 15.87
N PRO A 103 -22.12 28.82 14.86
CA PRO A 103 -20.97 28.27 14.13
C PRO A 103 -20.14 29.37 13.45
N PRO A 104 -18.85 29.10 13.13
CA PRO A 104 -18.01 30.05 12.41
C PRO A 104 -18.66 30.48 11.08
N ALA A 105 -18.56 31.77 10.78
CA ALA A 105 -19.09 32.33 9.54
C ALA A 105 -18.35 31.78 8.32
N ALA A 106 -19.09 31.44 7.27
CA ALA A 106 -18.51 31.02 6.00
C ALA A 106 -17.70 32.16 5.36
N VAL A 107 -16.56 31.79 4.77
CA VAL A 107 -15.82 32.62 3.82
C VAL A 107 -16.45 32.41 2.45
N GLU A 108 -17.15 33.43 1.98
CA GLU A 108 -17.76 33.51 0.65
C GLU A 108 -16.69 33.87 -0.40
N GLY A 109 -16.62 33.11 -1.48
CA GLY A 109 -15.84 33.48 -2.68
C GLY A 109 -16.61 34.44 -3.58
N ALA A 110 -15.92 35.06 -4.54
CA ALA A 110 -16.62 35.83 -5.56
C ALA A 110 -17.42 34.90 -6.49
N PRO A 111 -18.61 35.33 -6.97
CA PRO A 111 -19.37 34.54 -7.92
C PRO A 111 -18.67 34.47 -9.28
N VAL A 112 -18.55 33.26 -9.83
CA VAL A 112 -18.18 33.07 -11.25
C VAL A 112 -19.46 33.11 -12.08
N HIS A 113 -19.50 34.01 -13.07
CA HIS A 113 -20.68 34.28 -13.89
C HIS A 113 -20.51 33.65 -15.28
N LEU A 114 -21.38 32.69 -15.61
CA LEU A 114 -21.41 32.00 -16.89
C LEU A 114 -22.63 32.47 -17.69
N GLY A 115 -22.38 33.07 -18.85
CA GLY A 115 -23.42 33.57 -19.76
C GLY A 115 -24.14 32.46 -20.53
N ALA A 116 -25.21 32.83 -21.25
CA ALA A 116 -26.05 31.90 -21.98
C ALA A 116 -25.27 31.12 -23.04
N ALA A 117 -25.29 29.79 -22.93
CA ALA A 117 -24.58 28.89 -23.84
C ALA A 117 -25.05 29.04 -25.30
N ARG A 118 -24.12 29.37 -26.19
CA ARG A 118 -24.32 29.33 -27.64
C ARG A 118 -23.97 27.93 -28.14
N VAL A 119 -25.00 27.17 -28.53
CA VAL A 119 -24.86 25.84 -29.14
C VAL A 119 -24.96 25.99 -30.65
N SER A 120 -24.00 25.46 -31.40
CA SER A 120 -23.99 25.56 -32.86
C SER A 120 -23.31 24.37 -33.53
N ARG A 121 -23.70 24.09 -34.78
CA ARG A 121 -23.11 23.04 -35.61
C ARG A 121 -23.09 23.47 -37.07
N GLY A 122 -21.93 23.37 -37.74
CA GLY A 122 -21.78 23.76 -39.15
C GLY A 122 -22.13 25.22 -39.47
N GLY A 123 -22.07 26.11 -38.48
CA GLY A 123 -22.48 27.52 -38.61
C GLY A 123 -23.95 27.81 -38.26
N GLU A 124 -24.82 26.80 -38.21
CA GLU A 124 -26.20 26.95 -37.72
C GLU A 124 -26.21 27.09 -36.20
N VAL A 125 -27.00 28.03 -35.69
CA VAL A 125 -27.17 28.26 -34.25
C VAL A 125 -28.40 27.50 -33.78
N LEU A 126 -28.17 26.56 -32.86
CA LEU A 126 -29.18 25.64 -32.34
C LEU A 126 -29.82 26.20 -31.06
N SER A 127 -29.11 27.05 -30.31
CA SER A 127 -29.62 27.67 -29.08
C SER A 127 -30.14 29.10 -29.23
N GLY A 128 -31.12 29.46 -28.40
CA GLY A 128 -31.62 30.82 -28.24
C GLY A 128 -31.06 31.52 -27.01
N LEU A 129 -30.83 32.82 -27.09
CA LEU A 129 -30.26 33.64 -26.00
C LEU A 129 -31.22 33.87 -24.81
N ALA A 130 -32.53 33.71 -25.01
CA ALA A 130 -33.54 33.82 -23.96
C ALA A 130 -34.31 32.50 -23.85
N GLY A 131 -34.26 31.86 -22.67
CA GLY A 131 -34.88 30.56 -22.41
C GLY A 131 -35.93 30.59 -21.29
N SER A 132 -36.95 29.73 -21.40
CA SER A 132 -38.12 29.73 -20.51
C SER A 132 -37.98 28.72 -19.37
N GLY A 133 -37.17 29.04 -18.35
CA GLY A 133 -36.86 28.14 -17.24
C GLY A 133 -38.07 27.64 -16.46
N ARG A 134 -38.07 26.36 -16.10
CA ARG A 134 -39.01 25.75 -15.12
C ARG A 134 -38.28 24.77 -14.22
N VAL A 135 -38.67 24.70 -12.96
CA VAL A 135 -38.23 23.62 -12.05
C VAL A 135 -39.10 22.41 -12.34
N GLU A 136 -38.47 21.30 -12.71
CA GLU A 136 -39.13 20.01 -12.95
C GLU A 136 -39.48 19.32 -11.62
N ASP A 137 -40.32 18.29 -11.64
CA ASP A 137 -40.65 17.53 -10.43
C ASP A 137 -39.41 16.97 -9.73
N SER A 138 -38.35 16.61 -10.47
CA SER A 138 -37.06 16.16 -9.92
C SER A 138 -36.33 17.20 -9.05
N GLY A 139 -36.72 18.49 -9.11
CA GLY A 139 -36.03 19.61 -8.47
C GLY A 139 -34.99 20.28 -9.37
N GLU A 140 -34.75 19.74 -10.57
CA GLU A 140 -33.83 20.28 -11.58
C GLU A 140 -34.45 21.49 -12.29
N LEU A 141 -33.61 22.43 -12.74
CA LEU A 141 -34.05 23.57 -13.55
C LEU A 141 -33.84 23.25 -15.04
N SER A 142 -34.92 23.12 -15.81
CA SER A 142 -34.87 22.98 -17.27
C SER A 142 -35.12 24.32 -17.96
N ILE A 143 -34.19 24.77 -18.80
CA ILE A 143 -34.24 26.00 -19.60
C ILE A 143 -34.23 25.64 -21.10
N PRO A 144 -35.37 25.68 -21.79
CA PRO A 144 -35.42 25.52 -23.24
C PRO A 144 -34.70 26.67 -23.94
N ARG A 145 -33.64 26.36 -24.68
CA ARG A 145 -32.88 27.31 -25.52
C ARG A 145 -32.95 26.83 -26.97
N GLY A 146 -34.02 27.16 -27.69
CA GLY A 146 -34.16 26.80 -29.11
C GLY A 146 -34.37 25.30 -29.30
N GLU A 147 -33.49 24.63 -30.06
CA GLU A 147 -33.53 23.18 -30.30
C GLU A 147 -32.94 22.34 -29.16
N VAL A 148 -32.34 22.99 -28.16
CA VAL A 148 -31.59 22.36 -27.06
C VAL A 148 -32.25 22.73 -25.72
N VAL A 149 -32.31 21.79 -24.78
CA VAL A 149 -32.70 22.09 -23.39
C VAL A 149 -31.45 22.06 -22.52
N GLU A 150 -31.12 23.19 -21.91
CA GLU A 150 -30.14 23.23 -20.82
C GLU A 150 -30.83 22.77 -19.54
N ARG A 151 -30.20 21.88 -18.78
CA ARG A 151 -30.63 21.48 -17.45
C ARG A 151 -29.55 21.82 -16.43
N LEU A 152 -29.95 22.40 -15.31
CA LEU A 152 -29.11 22.59 -14.15
C LEU A 152 -29.58 21.67 -13.03
N ARG A 153 -28.66 20.91 -12.46
CA ARG A 153 -28.91 19.96 -11.37
C ARG A 153 -27.88 20.15 -10.27
N ASN A 154 -28.33 20.50 -9.06
CA ASN A 154 -27.44 20.60 -7.90
C ASN A 154 -27.15 19.20 -7.35
N GLY A 155 -25.90 18.98 -6.96
CA GLY A 155 -25.47 17.82 -6.17
C GLY A 155 -24.41 18.23 -5.13
N ALA A 156 -23.92 17.27 -4.35
CA ALA A 156 -22.88 17.53 -3.35
C ALA A 156 -21.57 18.04 -4.00
N ASP A 157 -21.26 17.55 -5.20
CA ASP A 157 -20.01 17.84 -5.92
C ASP A 157 -20.04 19.16 -6.71
N GLY A 158 -21.20 19.80 -6.85
CA GLY A 158 -21.38 21.01 -7.66
C GLY A 158 -22.70 21.03 -8.44
N VAL A 159 -22.78 21.92 -9.43
CA VAL A 159 -23.90 22.04 -10.36
C VAL A 159 -23.55 21.36 -11.68
N GLU A 160 -24.28 20.31 -12.03
CA GLU A 160 -24.24 19.73 -13.38
C GLU A 160 -24.96 20.71 -14.34
N GLN A 161 -24.27 21.17 -15.39
CA GLN A 161 -24.80 22.04 -16.44
C GLN A 161 -24.88 21.24 -17.74
N SER A 162 -26.01 20.59 -18.00
CA SER A 162 -26.12 19.61 -19.09
C SER A 162 -27.02 20.05 -20.25
N TRP A 163 -26.60 19.80 -21.49
CA TRP A 163 -27.38 20.11 -22.71
C TRP A 163 -27.99 18.86 -23.31
N HIS A 164 -29.31 18.85 -23.41
CA HIS A 164 -30.12 17.74 -23.90
C HIS A 164 -30.57 17.99 -25.35
N PHE A 165 -30.40 16.97 -26.18
CA PHE A 165 -30.71 16.95 -27.61
C PHE A 165 -31.71 15.84 -27.89
N GLU A 166 -32.97 16.17 -28.20
CA GLU A 166 -34.03 15.18 -28.50
C GLU A 166 -33.82 14.47 -29.85
N ARG A 167 -33.06 15.08 -30.75
CA ARG A 167 -32.77 14.59 -32.11
C ARG A 167 -31.39 15.04 -32.56
N ARG A 168 -30.83 14.34 -33.56
CA ARG A 168 -29.54 14.70 -34.18
C ARG A 168 -29.54 16.16 -34.65
N PRO A 169 -28.60 17.00 -34.18
CA PRO A 169 -28.46 18.37 -34.64
C PRO A 169 -28.08 18.44 -36.12
N ALA A 170 -28.67 19.39 -36.85
CA ALA A 170 -28.36 19.65 -38.25
C ALA A 170 -26.91 20.19 -38.43
N GLY A 171 -26.36 20.02 -39.63
CA GLY A 171 -24.97 20.37 -39.97
C GLY A 171 -24.01 19.18 -40.02
N THR A 172 -22.82 19.39 -40.58
CA THR A 172 -21.79 18.35 -40.84
C THR A 172 -20.57 18.44 -39.94
N GLU A 173 -20.32 19.60 -39.32
CA GLU A 173 -19.13 19.83 -38.49
C GLU A 173 -19.29 19.28 -37.06
N ALA A 174 -18.27 19.48 -36.23
CA ALA A 174 -18.38 19.27 -34.79
C ALA A 174 -19.53 20.11 -34.18
N LEU A 175 -20.16 19.58 -33.14
CA LEU A 175 -21.10 20.32 -32.31
C LEU A 175 -20.29 21.13 -31.29
N GLU A 176 -20.43 22.45 -31.32
CA GLU A 176 -19.79 23.38 -30.39
C GLU A 176 -20.82 23.89 -29.37
N VAL A 177 -20.53 23.73 -28.08
CA VAL A 177 -21.17 24.47 -27.00
C VAL A 177 -20.16 25.49 -26.48
N ARG A 178 -20.53 26.77 -26.55
CA ARG A 178 -19.70 27.91 -26.14
C ARG A 178 -20.41 28.70 -25.04
N VAL A 179 -19.87 28.68 -23.83
CA VAL A 179 -20.39 29.34 -22.63
C VAL A 179 -19.54 30.56 -22.32
N PRO A 180 -20.03 31.80 -22.50
CA PRO A 180 -19.29 33.01 -22.13
C PRO A 180 -18.95 33.04 -20.64
N VAL A 181 -17.78 33.57 -20.27
CA VAL A 181 -17.44 33.86 -18.86
C VAL A 181 -17.52 35.38 -18.69
N GLU A 182 -18.51 35.83 -17.91
CA GLU A 182 -18.87 37.24 -17.74
C GLU A 182 -18.32 37.83 -16.42
N GLY A 183 -17.75 36.98 -15.55
CA GLY A 183 -17.07 37.31 -14.29
C GLY A 183 -16.41 36.06 -13.70
N GLY A 184 -15.32 36.23 -12.93
CA GLY A 184 -14.35 35.18 -12.61
C GLY A 184 -13.12 35.24 -13.51
N HIS A 185 -11.91 35.27 -12.92
CA HIS A 185 -10.65 35.29 -13.66
C HIS A 185 -10.14 33.86 -13.91
N PHE A 186 -9.89 33.51 -15.17
CA PHE A 186 -9.32 32.20 -15.55
C PHE A 186 -7.90 32.01 -14.98
N LEU A 187 -7.73 30.99 -14.15
CA LEU A 187 -6.46 30.68 -13.47
C LEU A 187 -5.59 29.70 -14.26
N GLY A 188 -6.21 28.76 -14.99
CA GLY A 188 -5.50 27.75 -15.77
C GLY A 188 -6.37 26.55 -16.16
N GLU A 189 -5.81 25.69 -16.99
CA GLU A 189 -6.39 24.40 -17.38
C GLU A 189 -5.65 23.26 -16.67
N THR A 190 -6.40 22.24 -16.25
CA THR A 190 -5.90 20.97 -15.69
C THR A 190 -6.65 19.81 -16.32
N ASP A 191 -6.16 18.59 -16.15
CA ASP A 191 -6.84 17.35 -16.58
C ASP A 191 -8.24 17.16 -15.97
N SER A 192 -8.57 17.90 -14.91
CA SER A 192 -9.89 17.87 -14.26
C SER A 192 -10.86 18.98 -14.72
N GLY A 193 -10.39 19.95 -15.52
CA GLY A 193 -11.19 21.11 -15.92
C GLY A 193 -10.43 22.44 -15.96
N LEU A 194 -11.19 23.50 -16.24
CA LEU A 194 -10.78 24.90 -16.29
C LEU A 194 -11.05 25.55 -14.92
N HIS A 195 -10.11 26.35 -14.41
CA HIS A 195 -10.20 26.96 -13.08
C HIS A 195 -10.47 28.46 -13.14
N PHE A 196 -11.31 28.97 -12.24
CA PHE A 196 -11.75 30.37 -12.20
C PHE A 196 -11.92 30.87 -10.76
N ALA A 197 -11.28 31.98 -10.40
CA ALA A 197 -11.52 32.64 -9.12
C ALA A 197 -11.51 34.17 -9.26
N GLU A 198 -12.07 34.89 -8.29
CA GLU A 198 -11.99 36.36 -8.23
C GLU A 198 -12.03 36.83 -6.77
N GLY A 199 -11.46 38.02 -6.50
CA GLY A 199 -11.42 38.59 -5.16
C GLY A 199 -10.30 38.07 -4.24
N ALA A 200 -10.23 38.62 -3.04
CA ALA A 200 -9.10 38.43 -2.11
C ALA A 200 -9.17 37.15 -1.26
N THR A 201 -10.24 36.35 -1.36
CA THR A 201 -10.41 35.11 -0.60
C THR A 201 -9.78 33.90 -1.29
N GLY A 202 -9.53 33.96 -2.60
CA GLY A 202 -8.92 32.87 -3.37
C GLY A 202 -9.80 31.62 -3.53
N VAL A 203 -11.09 31.69 -3.16
CA VAL A 203 -12.05 30.60 -3.32
C VAL A 203 -12.69 30.71 -4.72
N GLY A 204 -12.50 29.69 -5.55
CA GLY A 204 -12.89 29.69 -6.97
C GLY A 204 -13.96 28.66 -7.34
N VAL A 205 -14.12 28.40 -8.64
CA VAL A 205 -15.06 27.46 -9.24
C VAL A 205 -14.43 26.80 -10.47
N ARG A 206 -14.26 25.49 -10.40
CA ARG A 206 -13.75 24.66 -11.49
C ARG A 206 -14.89 24.25 -12.41
N TYR A 207 -14.67 24.44 -13.70
CA TYR A 207 -15.53 23.94 -14.78
C TYR A 207 -14.95 22.64 -15.34
N GLY A 208 -15.59 21.51 -15.03
CA GLY A 208 -15.16 20.18 -15.44
C GLY A 208 -15.27 19.92 -16.95
N HIS A 209 -14.53 18.92 -17.42
CA HIS A 209 -14.75 18.34 -18.75
C HIS A 209 -16.13 17.66 -18.81
N GLY A 210 -16.80 17.69 -19.97
CA GLY A 210 -18.11 17.05 -20.15
C GLY A 210 -18.00 15.63 -20.69
N THR A 211 -19.06 14.84 -20.56
CA THR A 211 -19.25 13.60 -21.34
C THR A 211 -20.39 13.78 -22.32
N TRP A 212 -20.22 13.33 -23.55
CA TRP A 212 -21.33 13.09 -24.47
C TRP A 212 -21.90 11.70 -24.21
N VAL A 213 -23.18 11.61 -23.85
CA VAL A 213 -23.90 10.37 -23.54
C VAL A 213 -25.06 10.22 -24.50
N ASP A 214 -25.11 9.12 -25.26
CA ASP A 214 -26.16 8.86 -26.25
C ASP A 214 -27.29 7.96 -25.70
N ALA A 215 -28.38 7.76 -26.46
CA ALA A 215 -29.52 6.95 -26.02
C ALA A 215 -29.23 5.44 -25.87
N ARG A 216 -28.05 4.96 -26.28
CA ARG A 216 -27.56 3.59 -26.01
C ARG A 216 -26.73 3.53 -24.72
N GLY A 217 -26.45 4.68 -24.09
CA GLY A 217 -25.53 4.81 -22.97
C GLY A 217 -24.05 4.88 -23.38
N GLU A 218 -23.75 5.08 -24.67
CA GLU A 218 -22.37 5.22 -25.15
C GLU A 218 -21.81 6.57 -24.67
N ARG A 219 -20.66 6.53 -23.95
CA ARG A 219 -20.04 7.70 -23.31
C ARG A 219 -18.77 8.11 -24.07
N THR A 220 -18.69 9.36 -24.50
CA THR A 220 -17.48 9.94 -25.13
C THR A 220 -17.00 11.15 -24.32
N PRO A 221 -15.75 11.20 -23.83
CA PRO A 221 -15.20 12.38 -23.17
C PRO A 221 -15.13 13.60 -24.11
N VAL A 222 -15.49 14.78 -23.59
CA VAL A 222 -15.49 16.07 -24.31
C VAL A 222 -14.71 17.09 -23.47
N PRO A 223 -13.42 17.31 -23.78
CA PRO A 223 -12.60 18.27 -23.04
C PRO A 223 -13.14 19.69 -23.14
N ALA A 224 -13.13 20.40 -22.01
CA ALA A 224 -13.42 21.83 -21.95
C ALA A 224 -12.14 22.62 -22.28
N ARG A 225 -12.26 23.69 -23.07
CA ARG A 225 -11.15 24.60 -23.42
C ARG A 225 -11.55 26.05 -23.18
N PHE A 226 -10.65 26.88 -22.68
CA PHE A 226 -10.90 28.32 -22.57
C PHE A 226 -10.38 29.03 -23.83
N GLU A 227 -11.31 29.45 -24.70
CA GLU A 227 -11.00 30.11 -25.97
C GLU A 227 -11.71 31.47 -26.02
N GLY A 228 -10.99 32.60 -25.94
CA GLY A 228 -11.56 33.95 -26.15
C GLY A 228 -12.78 34.25 -25.27
N ASP A 229 -12.53 34.35 -23.96
CA ASP A 229 -13.48 34.68 -22.89
C ASP A 229 -14.72 33.76 -22.82
N ALA A 230 -14.58 32.53 -23.30
CA ALA A 230 -15.61 31.51 -23.24
C ALA A 230 -15.03 30.11 -23.04
N ILE A 231 -15.80 29.28 -22.33
CA ILE A 231 -15.60 27.85 -22.19
C ILE A 231 -16.20 27.16 -23.40
N VAL A 232 -15.42 26.29 -24.04
CA VAL A 232 -15.79 25.62 -25.29
C VAL A 232 -15.70 24.11 -25.13
N LEU A 233 -16.79 23.43 -25.47
CA LEU A 233 -16.90 21.97 -25.55
C LEU A 233 -17.19 21.60 -27.01
N ARG A 234 -16.37 20.72 -27.59
CA ARG A 234 -16.44 20.34 -29.01
C ARG A 234 -16.68 18.83 -29.15
N VAL A 235 -17.91 18.43 -29.46
CA VAL A 235 -18.24 17.01 -29.72
C VAL A 235 -17.90 16.68 -31.18
N PRO A 236 -17.04 15.68 -31.47
CA PRO A 236 -16.64 15.36 -32.84
C PRO A 236 -17.82 15.03 -33.75
N ALA A 237 -17.78 15.47 -35.01
CA ALA A 237 -18.85 15.24 -35.98
C ALA A 237 -19.23 13.75 -36.12
N SER A 238 -18.23 12.87 -36.12
CA SER A 238 -18.38 11.41 -36.17
C SER A 238 -19.17 10.86 -34.98
N VAL A 239 -18.98 11.41 -33.77
CA VAL A 239 -19.69 11.00 -32.54
C VAL A 239 -21.14 11.45 -32.62
N VAL A 240 -21.38 12.73 -32.97
CA VAL A 240 -22.73 13.30 -33.13
C VAL A 240 -23.54 12.57 -34.21
N ASP A 241 -22.87 12.08 -35.25
CA ASP A 241 -23.49 11.38 -36.38
C ASP A 241 -23.71 9.88 -36.16
N ALA A 242 -22.90 9.23 -35.32
CA ALA A 242 -23.09 7.84 -34.91
C ALA A 242 -24.08 7.67 -33.73
N SER A 243 -24.32 8.74 -32.96
CA SER A 243 -25.15 8.73 -31.75
C SER A 243 -26.60 8.38 -31.99
N ALA A 244 -27.18 7.59 -31.08
CA ALA A 244 -28.62 7.48 -30.90
C ALA A 244 -29.15 8.62 -30.03
N TYR A 245 -30.35 9.11 -30.32
CA TYR A 245 -30.97 10.25 -29.62
C TYR A 245 -32.23 9.81 -28.85
N PRO A 246 -32.56 10.42 -27.69
CA PRO A 246 -31.95 11.63 -27.12
C PRO A 246 -30.51 11.45 -26.62
N ALA A 247 -29.72 12.53 -26.66
CA ALA A 247 -28.33 12.56 -26.20
C ALA A 247 -28.07 13.78 -25.30
N VAL A 248 -27.05 13.69 -24.43
CA VAL A 248 -26.74 14.69 -23.40
C VAL A 248 -25.24 15.01 -23.39
N LEU A 249 -24.88 16.28 -23.16
CA LEU A 249 -23.51 16.71 -22.82
C LEU A 249 -23.50 17.22 -21.37
N ASP A 250 -22.69 16.64 -20.46
CA ASP A 250 -22.86 16.76 -18.99
C ASP A 250 -21.64 17.26 -18.15
N PRO A 251 -21.04 18.45 -18.40
CA PRO A 251 -20.03 19.00 -17.49
C PRO A 251 -20.60 19.38 -16.11
N ILE A 252 -19.71 19.41 -15.10
CA ILE A 252 -20.01 19.82 -13.72
C ILE A 252 -19.23 21.09 -13.37
N VAL A 253 -19.91 22.04 -12.73
CA VAL A 253 -19.37 23.29 -12.20
C VAL A 253 -19.26 23.16 -10.67
N SER A 254 -18.04 22.99 -10.16
CA SER A 254 -17.76 22.63 -8.76
C SER A 254 -16.94 23.71 -8.04
N PRO A 255 -17.18 24.02 -6.75
CA PRO A 255 -16.29 24.90 -5.98
C PRO A 255 -14.83 24.43 -6.00
N GLU A 256 -13.91 25.37 -6.20
CA GLU A 256 -12.48 25.16 -5.93
C GLU A 256 -12.25 25.35 -4.43
N PHE A 257 -12.13 24.24 -3.72
CA PHE A 257 -11.35 24.23 -2.50
C PHE A 257 -9.89 24.24 -2.89
N GLY A 258 -9.17 25.30 -2.53
CA GLY A 258 -7.73 25.40 -2.74
C GLY A 258 -7.00 24.30 -1.97
N MET A 259 -6.74 23.17 -2.63
CA MET A 259 -5.89 22.10 -2.10
C MET A 259 -4.39 22.36 -2.38
N ASP A 260 -4.01 23.63 -2.42
CA ASP A 260 -2.66 24.15 -2.69
C ASP A 260 -2.11 25.00 -1.52
N ALA A 261 -2.81 25.07 -0.39
CA ALA A 261 -2.33 25.74 0.83
C ALA A 261 -2.27 24.75 2.01
N PRO A 262 -1.09 24.46 2.59
CA PRO A 262 -0.99 23.61 3.77
C PRO A 262 -1.65 24.28 4.98
N VAL A 263 -2.35 23.51 5.80
CA VAL A 263 -2.77 23.97 7.12
C VAL A 263 -1.55 23.94 8.04
N SER A 264 -0.96 25.12 8.26
CA SER A 264 0.16 25.31 9.19
C SER A 264 -0.32 25.25 10.65
N ALA A 265 -0.49 24.05 11.19
CA ALA A 265 -0.13 23.85 12.59
C ALA A 265 1.39 23.76 12.66
N TYR A 266 2.02 24.47 13.60
CA TYR A 266 3.47 24.52 13.78
C TYR A 266 4.03 23.10 13.89
N THR A 267 4.59 22.68 12.76
CA THR A 267 5.04 21.34 12.42
C THR A 267 6.32 21.58 11.67
N ASP A 268 7.40 21.53 12.43
CA ASP A 268 8.60 22.33 12.18
C ASP A 268 9.84 21.45 12.14
N HIS A 269 9.69 20.17 12.49
CA HIS A 269 10.74 19.15 12.66
C HIS A 269 10.21 17.75 12.23
N SER A 270 11.08 16.74 12.09
CA SER A 270 10.79 15.53 11.27
C SER A 270 11.37 14.17 11.78
N GLN A 271 11.44 13.13 10.92
CA GLN A 271 11.11 11.71 11.22
C GLN A 271 12.15 10.64 10.76
N ASP A 272 12.05 9.41 11.29
CA ASP A 272 12.84 8.22 10.85
C ASP A 272 11.97 7.01 10.43
N ALA A 273 12.54 6.09 9.62
CA ALA A 273 11.93 5.16 8.65
C ALA A 273 10.48 4.69 8.89
N PRO A 274 9.54 4.80 7.90
CA PRO A 274 7.92 5.32 8.64
C PRO A 274 7.39 3.99 9.35
N VAL A 275 7.61 2.63 9.11
CA VAL A 275 7.77 1.56 8.02
C VAL A 275 6.77 0.39 8.21
N VAL A 276 6.42 -0.42 7.17
CA VAL A 276 5.25 -1.35 7.17
C VAL A 276 5.35 -2.68 6.36
N THR A 277 4.24 -3.43 6.26
CA THR A 277 3.95 -4.52 5.28
C THR A 277 2.41 -4.73 5.08
N HIS A 278 1.94 -5.63 4.21
CA HIS A 278 0.58 -5.86 3.65
C HIS A 278 -0.60 -6.17 4.63
N ASP A 279 -1.91 -5.97 4.38
CA ASP A 279 -2.62 -5.25 3.29
C ASP A 279 -3.87 -4.42 3.75
N GLY A 280 -4.41 -4.61 4.98
CA GLY A 280 -5.81 -4.37 5.46
C GLY A 280 -6.68 -3.13 5.13
N THR A 281 -7.15 -2.36 6.13
CA THR A 281 -8.14 -1.24 5.97
C THR A 281 -8.26 -0.15 7.09
N ASN A 282 -7.40 -0.05 8.13
CA ASN A 282 -7.30 1.18 8.97
C ASN A 282 -6.03 1.90 8.54
N PHE A 283 -6.17 2.85 7.63
CA PHE A 283 -5.14 3.65 6.95
C PHE A 283 -4.31 4.47 7.97
N LEU A 284 -3.33 3.82 8.59
CA LEU A 284 -2.54 4.27 9.73
C LEU A 284 -1.28 5.00 9.23
N VAL A 285 -1.37 6.31 9.00
CA VAL A 285 -0.19 7.16 8.77
C VAL A 285 0.46 7.42 10.14
N VAL A 286 0.94 6.37 10.80
CA VAL A 286 1.17 6.36 12.26
C VAL A 286 2.56 5.82 12.63
N TRP A 287 3.41 6.68 13.21
CA TRP A 287 4.80 6.34 13.51
C TRP A 287 5.39 6.83 14.85
N GLN A 288 5.48 8.14 15.13
CA GLN A 288 6.41 8.70 16.14
C GLN A 288 5.94 10.01 16.81
N ASP A 289 6.69 10.57 17.78
CA ASP A 289 6.64 11.99 18.17
C ASP A 289 8.00 12.62 18.49
N PHE A 290 8.10 13.95 18.34
CA PHE A 290 9.00 14.80 19.13
C PHE A 290 8.35 16.10 19.74
N ARG A 291 7.05 16.40 19.51
CA ARG A 291 6.28 17.67 19.74
C ARG A 291 6.84 18.56 20.82
N HIS A 292 6.76 18.15 22.07
CA HIS A 292 7.30 18.95 23.15
C HIS A 292 8.64 18.31 23.59
N VAL A 293 9.77 18.82 23.07
CA VAL A 293 11.11 18.19 23.07
C VAL A 293 11.51 17.43 24.33
N GLY A 294 12.16 16.29 24.09
CA GLY A 294 12.93 15.52 25.06
C GLY A 294 12.48 14.06 25.20
N TYR A 295 11.17 13.82 25.29
CA TYR A 295 10.67 12.60 25.95
C TYR A 295 9.23 12.18 25.53
N THR A 296 9.05 11.13 24.70
CA THR A 296 7.84 10.74 23.88
C THR A 296 6.60 10.22 24.63
N ASP A 297 5.40 10.52 24.07
CA ASP A 297 4.06 10.26 24.62
C ASP A 297 3.01 9.88 23.52
N LEU A 298 1.69 10.13 23.69
CA LEU A 298 0.66 10.13 22.60
C LEU A 298 -0.33 11.34 22.62
N TYR A 299 -0.78 11.73 21.42
CA TYR A 299 -1.75 12.78 21.02
C TYR A 299 -2.32 12.44 19.62
N GLY A 300 -3.45 13.01 19.20
CA GLY A 300 -4.03 12.78 17.86
C GLY A 300 -5.55 12.94 17.80
N ALA A 301 -6.17 12.25 16.84
CA ALA A 301 -7.61 12.25 16.55
C ALA A 301 -8.00 10.93 15.86
N ARG A 302 -9.30 10.56 15.82
CA ARG A 302 -9.78 9.53 14.89
C ARG A 302 -10.18 10.13 13.54
N VAL A 303 -10.15 9.31 12.49
CA VAL A 303 -10.35 9.77 11.10
C VAL A 303 -11.35 8.84 10.38
N THR A 304 -11.60 9.05 9.10
CA THR A 304 -12.69 8.42 8.31
C THR A 304 -12.20 8.03 6.91
N GLY A 305 -12.93 8.37 5.84
CA GLY A 305 -12.58 8.20 4.43
C GLY A 305 -12.94 9.46 3.63
N SER A 306 -12.33 9.67 2.45
CA SER A 306 -12.52 10.85 1.57
C SER A 306 -12.62 12.19 2.32
N GLY A 307 -11.59 12.47 3.12
CA GLY A 307 -11.54 13.61 4.05
C GLY A 307 -12.51 13.46 5.23
N THR A 308 -13.79 13.81 4.99
CA THR A 308 -14.91 13.87 5.96
C THR A 308 -14.49 14.33 7.37
N LEU A 309 -13.95 15.55 7.46
CA LEU A 309 -12.87 15.95 8.39
C LEU A 309 -13.31 16.28 9.85
N LEU A 310 -14.16 15.48 10.49
CA LEU A 310 -14.69 15.73 11.86
C LEU A 310 -14.26 14.68 12.89
N ASP A 311 -13.54 15.10 13.95
CA ASP A 311 -13.34 14.39 15.24
C ASP A 311 -12.73 15.25 16.36
N PRO A 312 -11.48 15.77 16.21
CA PRO A 312 -10.42 15.83 17.23
C PRO A 312 -10.81 15.83 18.72
N THR A 313 -11.30 14.69 19.24
CA THR A 313 -11.78 14.58 20.64
C THR A 313 -11.69 13.19 21.26
N GLY A 314 -11.87 12.10 20.50
CA GLY A 314 -12.57 10.93 21.05
C GLY A 314 -11.84 9.96 22.01
N LEU A 315 -10.53 10.10 22.29
CA LEU A 315 -9.69 8.94 22.68
C LEU A 315 -8.73 9.17 23.88
N ARG A 316 -8.33 8.09 24.57
CA ARG A 316 -7.06 7.95 25.33
C ARG A 316 -6.45 6.58 25.04
N ILE A 317 -5.14 6.48 24.78
CA ILE A 317 -4.50 5.25 24.25
C ILE A 317 -3.15 4.91 24.95
N SER A 318 -2.31 4.10 24.30
CA SER A 318 -1.05 3.54 24.80
C SER A 318 -0.05 4.58 25.28
N SER A 319 0.80 4.18 26.21
CA SER A 319 1.81 5.01 26.85
C SER A 319 3.21 4.44 26.56
N GLY A 320 3.63 4.58 25.30
CA GLY A 320 4.92 4.13 24.78
C GLY A 320 6.02 5.13 25.11
N THR A 321 6.55 5.01 26.32
CA THR A 321 7.36 6.03 27.01
C THR A 321 8.59 6.61 26.29
N ASN A 322 9.10 6.00 25.21
CA ASN A 322 10.36 6.42 24.58
C ASN A 322 10.43 6.16 23.05
N SER A 323 11.50 5.53 22.57
CA SER A 323 12.18 5.95 21.34
C SER A 323 11.82 5.27 20.01
N ALA A 324 10.71 4.54 19.94
CA ALA A 324 10.10 4.00 18.72
C ALA A 324 10.90 3.13 17.71
N TYR A 325 12.25 3.05 17.70
CA TYR A 325 13.10 2.28 16.74
C TYR A 325 12.70 0.78 16.49
N ALA A 326 12.98 0.28 15.28
CA ALA A 326 12.33 -0.78 14.49
C ALA A 326 10.86 -1.17 14.78
N PRO A 327 9.94 -0.97 13.80
CA PRO A 327 8.07 -1.21 14.18
C PRO A 327 7.81 -2.78 14.27
N ALA A 328 6.58 -3.30 14.20
CA ALA A 328 6.24 -4.66 13.65
C ALA A 328 4.70 -4.89 13.62
N VAL A 329 4.14 -5.87 12.88
CA VAL A 329 2.91 -6.69 13.16
C VAL A 329 2.59 -7.62 11.99
N ALA A 330 2.00 -8.80 12.26
CA ALA A 330 1.66 -9.88 11.33
C ALA A 330 0.35 -9.63 10.51
N HIS A 331 -0.27 -10.64 9.86
CA HIS A 331 -1.45 -10.44 8.98
C HIS A 331 -2.57 -11.50 9.14
N ASP A 332 -3.83 -11.08 9.35
CA ASP A 332 -5.03 -11.94 9.40
C ASP A 332 -6.36 -11.17 9.46
N GLY A 333 -6.75 -10.68 10.65
CA GLY A 333 -8.13 -10.30 10.97
C GLY A 333 -8.47 -10.32 12.47
N THR A 334 -7.81 -11.16 13.27
CA THR A 334 -8.23 -11.52 14.63
C THR A 334 -7.63 -10.67 15.76
N ASN A 335 -6.49 -10.00 15.60
CA ASN A 335 -5.89 -9.20 16.69
C ASN A 335 -5.23 -7.89 16.21
N PHE A 336 -4.12 -7.46 16.82
CA PHE A 336 -3.15 -6.53 16.19
C PHE A 336 -1.73 -6.70 16.78
N LEU A 337 -1.13 -7.87 16.55
CA LEU A 337 0.04 -8.39 17.27
C LEU A 337 1.41 -8.02 16.64
N VAL A 338 1.78 -6.74 16.82
CA VAL A 338 3.15 -6.18 16.71
C VAL A 338 4.16 -6.98 17.55
N VAL A 339 5.42 -6.91 17.15
CA VAL A 339 6.59 -7.47 17.85
C VAL A 339 7.77 -6.48 17.72
N TRP A 340 7.59 -5.26 18.25
CA TRP A 340 8.55 -4.16 18.04
C TRP A 340 9.91 -4.41 18.68
N TYR A 341 10.94 -3.77 18.15
CA TYR A 341 12.30 -3.72 18.72
C TYR A 341 12.29 -2.74 19.88
N GLU A 342 12.26 -3.10 21.17
CA GLU A 342 12.45 -2.07 22.23
C GLU A 342 13.97 -1.84 22.48
N TRP A 343 14.50 -0.62 22.20
CA TRP A 343 15.95 -0.31 22.16
C TRP A 343 16.71 -0.56 23.47
N ALA A 344 18.02 -0.85 23.36
CA ALA A 344 18.81 -1.51 24.39
C ALA A 344 20.35 -1.30 24.23
N ASN A 345 21.37 -2.08 24.68
CA ASN A 345 21.61 -3.30 25.51
C ASN A 345 20.78 -4.56 25.21
N ARG A 346 19.82 -4.99 26.05
CA ARG A 346 18.92 -6.13 25.80
C ARG A 346 17.52 -5.74 25.39
N TYR A 347 17.21 -6.01 24.14
CA TYR A 347 16.00 -5.56 23.49
C TYR A 347 14.81 -6.44 23.87
N ASN A 348 13.58 -5.92 23.83
CA ASN A 348 12.36 -6.64 24.25
C ASN A 348 11.13 -6.27 23.41
N ILE A 349 10.14 -7.17 23.31
CA ILE A 349 9.34 -7.30 22.07
C ILE A 349 7.84 -7.59 22.32
N HIS A 350 6.92 -6.65 22.02
CA HIS A 350 5.44 -6.85 22.10
C HIS A 350 4.71 -6.02 21.03
N ALA A 351 3.39 -6.17 20.97
CA ALA A 351 2.42 -5.15 20.53
C ALA A 351 1.68 -4.44 21.66
N THR A 352 1.44 -5.18 22.75
CA THR A 352 0.50 -4.92 23.86
C THR A 352 -0.99 -4.75 23.45
N ARG A 353 -1.27 -4.31 22.21
CA ARG A 353 -2.55 -4.10 21.50
C ARG A 353 -3.59 -3.20 22.18
N VAL A 354 -4.17 -2.31 21.37
CA VAL A 354 -5.22 -1.34 21.75
C VAL A 354 -6.59 -2.04 21.58
N SER A 355 -7.73 -1.34 21.59
CA SER A 355 -8.98 -1.85 20.98
C SER A 355 -9.55 -0.80 20.04
N SER A 356 -10.12 -1.23 18.92
CA SER A 356 -10.96 -0.42 18.02
C SER A 356 -12.46 -0.76 18.19
N THR A 357 -12.80 -1.87 18.84
CA THR A 357 -13.99 -2.69 18.53
C THR A 357 -15.29 -2.24 19.22
N GLY A 358 -15.41 -0.96 19.55
CA GLY A 358 -16.56 -0.40 20.30
C GLY A 358 -16.63 -0.83 21.77
N VAL A 359 -15.61 -1.51 22.29
CA VAL A 359 -15.49 -1.94 23.69
C VAL A 359 -14.04 -1.81 24.17
N VAL A 360 -13.84 -1.17 25.33
CA VAL A 360 -12.60 -1.22 26.10
C VAL A 360 -12.57 -2.56 26.86
N LEU A 361 -12.12 -3.62 26.18
CA LEU A 361 -12.32 -5.02 26.58
C LEU A 361 -11.56 -5.45 27.85
N ASP A 362 -10.41 -4.83 28.14
CA ASP A 362 -9.50 -5.20 29.22
C ASP A 362 -8.62 -4.00 29.63
N PRO A 363 -8.01 -4.01 30.84
CA PRO A 363 -6.91 -3.11 31.16
C PRO A 363 -5.70 -3.49 30.27
N GLY A 364 -5.30 -2.58 29.39
CA GLY A 364 -4.64 -2.93 28.15
C GLY A 364 -3.19 -3.40 28.24
N GLY A 365 -2.52 -3.19 29.38
CA GLY A 365 -1.15 -3.64 29.65
C GLY A 365 -1.01 -5.16 29.80
N ILE A 366 -1.42 -5.93 28.79
CA ILE A 366 -1.29 -7.39 28.79
C ILE A 366 0.15 -7.80 28.45
N VAL A 367 0.68 -8.73 29.24
CA VAL A 367 1.97 -9.38 29.04
C VAL A 367 1.85 -10.36 27.87
N ILE A 368 2.55 -10.09 26.76
CA ILE A 368 2.63 -10.95 25.57
C ILE A 368 3.88 -11.87 25.64
N SER A 369 4.83 -11.59 26.54
CA SER A 369 5.93 -12.48 26.94
C SER A 369 6.68 -11.94 28.16
N ASN A 370 7.63 -12.69 28.72
CA ASN A 370 8.08 -12.56 30.10
C ASN A 370 9.60 -12.64 30.35
N ALA A 371 10.40 -13.06 29.37
CA ALA A 371 11.64 -13.81 29.63
C ALA A 371 12.96 -13.00 29.41
N PRO A 372 14.09 -13.36 30.06
CA PRO A 372 15.23 -12.45 30.30
C PRO A 372 16.32 -12.40 29.21
N GLY A 373 16.12 -13.04 28.05
CA GLY A 373 17.13 -13.27 27.02
C GLY A 373 17.35 -12.12 26.02
N ASP A 374 18.53 -12.11 25.39
CA ASP A 374 18.81 -11.27 24.22
C ASP A 374 18.07 -11.74 22.96
N LYS A 375 18.16 -10.95 21.90
CA LYS A 375 17.41 -11.08 20.65
C LYS A 375 18.38 -11.26 19.46
N HIS A 376 17.89 -11.44 18.24
CA HIS A 376 18.55 -10.84 17.07
C HIS A 376 17.63 -10.40 15.93
N ALA A 377 16.50 -11.07 15.67
CA ALA A 377 15.32 -10.45 15.06
C ALA A 377 14.03 -11.31 15.16
N PRO A 378 12.88 -10.70 15.47
CA PRO A 378 11.57 -11.27 15.21
C PRO A 378 11.28 -11.54 13.72
N ALA A 379 10.69 -12.70 13.40
CA ALA A 379 9.79 -12.84 12.25
C ALA A 379 8.74 -13.96 12.47
N VAL A 380 7.65 -13.94 11.71
CA VAL A 380 6.52 -14.89 11.79
C VAL A 380 5.79 -15.02 10.45
N ALA A 381 5.18 -16.18 10.18
CA ALA A 381 4.39 -16.54 8.99
C ALA A 381 3.40 -17.72 9.26
N HIS A 382 2.53 -18.09 8.30
CA HIS A 382 1.49 -19.15 8.43
C HIS A 382 1.14 -19.81 7.08
N ASP A 383 0.25 -20.82 7.05
CA ASP A 383 -0.13 -21.54 5.82
C ASP A 383 -1.62 -21.86 5.63
N GLY A 384 -2.48 -20.94 6.04
CA GLY A 384 -3.93 -21.16 6.18
C GLY A 384 -4.32 -22.24 7.20
N THR A 385 -3.33 -22.94 7.81
CA THR A 385 -3.55 -24.16 8.58
C THR A 385 -2.66 -24.26 9.83
N ASN A 386 -1.41 -23.79 9.77
CA ASN A 386 -0.48 -23.69 10.91
C ASN A 386 0.54 -22.57 10.74
N PHE A 387 1.21 -22.21 11.83
CA PHE A 387 2.05 -21.01 12.00
C PHE A 387 3.54 -21.36 12.17
N LEU A 388 4.44 -20.42 11.91
CA LEU A 388 5.91 -20.56 12.03
C LEU A 388 6.56 -19.23 12.43
N VAL A 389 7.65 -19.28 13.19
CA VAL A 389 8.34 -18.11 13.79
C VAL A 389 9.85 -18.29 13.67
N VAL A 390 10.62 -17.19 13.62
CA VAL A 390 12.02 -17.19 14.07
C VAL A 390 12.25 -16.20 15.21
N TRP A 391 13.15 -16.62 16.11
CA TRP A 391 13.40 -16.07 17.43
C TRP A 391 14.71 -16.66 17.91
N GLN A 392 15.67 -15.89 18.41
CA GLN A 392 16.93 -16.42 18.93
C GLN A 392 16.82 -16.86 20.41
N ASP A 393 17.31 -18.06 20.74
CA ASP A 393 17.16 -18.72 22.06
C ASP A 393 18.49 -19.01 22.78
N LYS A 394 19.64 -18.93 22.09
CA LYS A 394 21.03 -18.97 22.58
C LYS A 394 21.22 -19.46 24.04
N ARG A 395 21.38 -20.78 24.20
CA ARG A 395 21.54 -21.46 25.49
C ARG A 395 22.71 -22.46 25.58
N THR A 396 23.05 -23.19 24.50
CA THR A 396 23.79 -24.46 24.64
C THR A 396 25.29 -24.34 24.42
N GLY A 397 25.79 -23.23 23.86
CA GLY A 397 27.17 -23.11 23.37
C GLY A 397 27.37 -23.74 21.99
N THR A 398 26.78 -24.91 21.75
CA THR A 398 26.34 -25.33 20.41
C THR A 398 25.12 -24.51 19.96
N HIS A 399 24.85 -24.50 18.65
CA HIS A 399 23.78 -23.72 18.03
C HIS A 399 22.57 -24.61 17.70
N ASP A 400 22.06 -25.36 18.67
CA ASP A 400 20.98 -26.32 18.42
C ASP A 400 19.64 -25.61 18.12
N ILE A 401 19.36 -25.38 16.83
CA ILE A 401 18.16 -24.67 16.36
C ILE A 401 16.91 -25.54 16.51
N TYR A 402 15.88 -24.95 17.09
CA TYR A 402 14.65 -25.62 17.52
C TYR A 402 13.45 -25.23 16.63
N GLY A 403 12.23 -25.04 17.13
CA GLY A 403 11.03 -24.87 16.28
C GLY A 403 9.74 -24.52 17.04
N ALA A 404 8.56 -24.80 16.46
CA ALA A 404 7.26 -24.38 17.00
C ALA A 404 6.06 -25.26 16.55
N ARG A 405 4.85 -24.98 17.10
CA ARG A 405 3.58 -25.72 16.86
C ARG A 405 2.36 -24.89 17.30
N VAL A 406 1.25 -24.97 16.57
CA VAL A 406 -0.07 -24.42 16.98
C VAL A 406 -0.80 -25.36 17.95
N ASP A 407 -1.38 -24.77 18.99
CA ASP A 407 -2.59 -25.23 19.68
C ASP A 407 -3.39 -23.98 20.03
N SER A 408 -4.73 -24.05 19.91
CA SER A 408 -5.55 -22.91 19.47
C SER A 408 -6.85 -22.72 20.26
N ALA A 409 -7.51 -23.79 20.70
CA ALA A 409 -8.86 -23.78 21.28
C ALA A 409 -8.90 -23.32 22.76
N GLY A 410 -8.18 -22.25 23.08
CA GLY A 410 -7.80 -21.87 24.44
C GLY A 410 -6.69 -22.75 25.04
N THR A 411 -6.18 -23.71 24.28
CA THR A 411 -5.35 -24.84 24.72
C THR A 411 -3.87 -24.71 24.34
N VAL A 412 -2.99 -25.23 25.20
CA VAL A 412 -1.55 -25.39 24.98
C VAL A 412 -1.18 -26.80 25.46
N LEU A 413 -0.55 -27.61 24.59
CA LEU A 413 -0.44 -29.07 24.84
C LEU A 413 0.89 -29.70 24.38
N ASP A 414 1.44 -29.33 23.23
CA ASP A 414 2.36 -30.18 22.46
C ASP A 414 3.61 -29.49 21.86
N PRO A 415 4.68 -30.27 21.56
CA PRO A 415 5.91 -29.82 20.90
C PRO A 415 5.88 -30.06 19.37
N ASN A 416 7.05 -30.16 18.71
CA ASN A 416 7.12 -30.58 17.31
C ASN A 416 8.38 -31.40 16.94
N GLY A 417 8.56 -31.69 15.64
CA GLY A 417 9.56 -32.64 15.13
C GLY A 417 10.83 -32.03 14.53
N ILE A 418 10.71 -31.01 13.67
CA ILE A 418 11.87 -30.30 13.06
C ILE A 418 11.59 -28.78 12.98
N ALA A 419 12.38 -28.01 12.24
CA ALA A 419 12.94 -26.74 12.70
C ALA A 419 12.57 -25.50 11.84
N ILE A 420 13.51 -24.57 11.66
CA ILE A 420 13.42 -23.20 11.09
C ILE A 420 14.84 -22.72 10.72
N SER A 421 15.00 -21.54 10.09
CA SER A 421 16.19 -21.27 9.27
C SER A 421 17.54 -21.42 9.98
N THR A 422 18.41 -22.16 9.30
CA THR A 422 19.80 -22.52 9.65
C THR A 422 20.75 -21.94 8.56
N ALA A 423 22.07 -22.12 8.55
CA ALA A 423 22.90 -22.88 9.48
C ALA A 423 24.21 -22.22 9.97
N ALA A 424 24.93 -21.44 9.16
CA ALA A 424 26.23 -20.90 9.58
C ALA A 424 26.64 -19.54 8.98
N ASN A 425 27.83 -19.07 9.40
CA ASN A 425 28.50 -17.84 9.00
C ASN A 425 27.58 -16.62 9.13
N GLU A 426 26.96 -16.52 10.31
CA GLU A 426 26.30 -15.33 10.87
C GLU A 426 24.99 -14.86 10.18
N GLN A 427 24.51 -15.62 9.18
CA GLN A 427 23.09 -15.73 8.80
C GLN A 427 22.34 -14.39 8.65
N LEU A 428 22.58 -13.72 7.51
CA LEU A 428 22.19 -12.33 7.20
C LEU A 428 20.67 -12.06 7.25
N ALA A 429 19.91 -12.37 6.18
CA ALA A 429 18.51 -11.95 6.06
C ALA A 429 17.60 -12.97 5.36
N PRO A 430 16.65 -13.57 6.11
CA PRO A 430 15.55 -14.35 5.56
C PRO A 430 14.51 -13.50 4.85
N SER A 431 14.08 -13.96 3.68
CA SER A 431 12.73 -13.77 3.15
C SER A 431 11.69 -14.61 3.93
N VAL A 432 10.42 -14.25 3.80
CA VAL A 432 9.33 -15.23 3.65
C VAL A 432 8.58 -14.96 2.34
N ALA A 433 8.15 -16.02 1.67
CA ALA A 433 7.22 -16.02 0.56
C ALA A 433 5.99 -16.87 0.91
N HIS A 434 4.83 -16.46 0.41
CA HIS A 434 3.67 -17.31 0.18
C HIS A 434 3.35 -17.08 -1.31
N ASN A 435 3.48 -18.06 -2.22
CA ASN A 435 3.52 -17.72 -3.67
C ASN A 435 2.13 -17.58 -4.35
N GLY A 436 1.06 -17.99 -3.68
CA GLY A 436 -0.24 -18.29 -4.26
C GLY A 436 -0.35 -19.76 -4.64
N THR A 437 -1.16 -20.54 -3.91
CA THR A 437 -1.30 -22.01 -4.02
C THR A 437 -0.05 -22.86 -3.68
N ASN A 438 1.17 -22.31 -3.70
CA ASN A 438 2.35 -22.97 -3.12
C ASN A 438 3.43 -21.98 -2.61
N PHE A 439 4.69 -22.43 -2.50
CA PHE A 439 5.76 -21.63 -1.87
C PHE A 439 7.20 -21.90 -2.34
N LEU A 440 7.68 -23.17 -2.36
CA LEU A 440 9.11 -23.54 -2.57
C LEU A 440 10.06 -22.90 -1.53
N VAL A 441 11.37 -23.13 -1.60
CA VAL A 441 12.45 -22.45 -0.84
C VAL A 441 13.79 -22.64 -1.55
N VAL A 442 14.73 -21.71 -1.35
CA VAL A 442 16.17 -21.98 -1.23
C VAL A 442 16.79 -21.22 -0.02
N TRP A 443 17.67 -21.85 0.77
CA TRP A 443 18.48 -21.24 1.86
C TRP A 443 19.69 -22.13 2.16
N GLN A 444 20.91 -21.64 2.40
CA GLN A 444 22.10 -22.52 2.33
C GLN A 444 22.57 -23.25 3.60
N ASP A 445 23.32 -24.33 3.38
CA ASP A 445 24.12 -25.19 4.28
C ASP A 445 25.55 -25.30 3.66
N ALA A 446 26.44 -26.19 4.10
CA ALA A 446 27.59 -26.63 3.28
C ALA A 446 28.11 -28.01 3.71
N ARG A 447 28.20 -28.93 2.76
CA ARG A 447 28.45 -30.36 3.02
C ARG A 447 29.12 -31.13 1.88
N SER A 448 29.35 -30.53 0.71
CA SER A 448 29.79 -31.27 -0.49
C SER A 448 31.22 -31.03 -0.97
N GLY A 449 31.79 -29.84 -0.76
CA GLY A 449 33.03 -29.43 -1.44
C GLY A 449 32.85 -29.03 -2.92
N VAL A 450 31.60 -28.97 -3.41
CA VAL A 450 31.24 -28.64 -4.81
C VAL A 450 30.05 -27.68 -4.93
N PHE A 451 29.72 -26.96 -3.85
CA PHE A 451 28.72 -25.89 -3.72
C PHE A 451 27.34 -26.28 -4.29
N ASP A 452 26.56 -26.98 -3.49
CA ASP A 452 25.36 -27.68 -3.95
C ASP A 452 24.13 -26.76 -4.18
N ILE A 453 23.08 -27.31 -4.80
CA ILE A 453 21.82 -26.65 -5.13
C ILE A 453 20.66 -27.61 -4.84
N TYR A 454 19.77 -27.27 -3.91
CA TYR A 454 18.87 -28.23 -3.29
C TYR A 454 17.40 -27.80 -3.26
N GLY A 455 17.05 -26.88 -2.35
CA GLY A 455 15.68 -26.70 -1.86
C GLY A 455 15.00 -27.98 -1.32
N ALA A 456 13.72 -27.87 -0.96
CA ALA A 456 12.75 -28.96 -0.92
C ALA A 456 11.30 -28.41 -0.83
N ARG A 457 10.35 -29.21 -0.32
CA ARG A 457 8.90 -28.97 -0.45
C ARG A 457 8.15 -29.61 0.74
N VAL A 458 7.85 -28.79 1.74
CA VAL A 458 6.98 -29.18 2.86
C VAL A 458 5.53 -28.83 2.55
N ASN A 459 4.59 -29.69 2.92
CA ASN A 459 3.14 -29.49 2.77
C ASN A 459 2.37 -30.52 3.62
N GLY A 460 1.26 -30.12 4.26
CA GLY A 460 0.44 -31.04 5.05
C GLY A 460 1.11 -31.53 6.34
N SER A 461 0.62 -32.64 6.88
CA SER A 461 1.04 -33.23 8.16
C SER A 461 1.87 -34.50 7.97
N GLY A 462 3.19 -34.40 8.12
CA GLY A 462 4.11 -35.53 8.18
C GLY A 462 5.55 -35.07 8.51
N THR A 463 6.41 -36.01 8.91
CA THR A 463 7.83 -35.76 9.23
C THR A 463 8.75 -36.48 8.23
N VAL A 464 9.77 -35.77 7.74
CA VAL A 464 10.70 -36.10 6.63
C VAL A 464 10.07 -36.47 5.27
N LEU A 465 10.68 -36.03 4.15
CA LEU A 465 10.36 -36.55 2.81
C LEU A 465 11.58 -36.54 1.86
N ASN A 466 12.00 -35.35 1.40
CA ASN A 466 13.33 -35.16 0.80
C ASN A 466 14.28 -34.75 1.92
N THR A 467 13.87 -33.70 2.62
CA THR A 467 14.38 -33.10 3.85
C THR A 467 15.28 -31.87 3.66
N ASN A 468 15.86 -31.62 2.47
CA ASN A 468 16.57 -30.40 1.96
C ASN A 468 18.13 -30.27 1.83
N GLY A 469 18.94 -31.34 1.69
CA GLY A 469 20.34 -31.22 1.21
C GLY A 469 21.24 -32.48 1.07
N PHE A 470 21.43 -33.04 -0.14
CA PHE A 470 22.59 -33.90 -0.51
C PHE A 470 22.86 -33.98 -2.02
N LEU A 471 24.07 -34.36 -2.43
CA LEU A 471 24.59 -34.32 -3.81
C LEU A 471 24.02 -35.43 -4.73
N ILE A 472 23.61 -35.07 -5.96
CA ILE A 472 23.35 -36.02 -7.07
C ILE A 472 23.72 -35.43 -8.46
N SER A 473 23.28 -34.20 -8.75
CA SER A 473 23.46 -33.45 -10.02
C SER A 473 24.45 -32.28 -9.85
N VAL A 474 24.89 -31.59 -10.93
CA VAL A 474 25.98 -30.57 -10.89
C VAL A 474 25.79 -29.36 -11.84
N ALA A 475 26.36 -28.20 -11.50
CA ALA A 475 26.59 -27.03 -12.37
C ALA A 475 27.83 -26.21 -11.90
N VAL A 476 28.24 -25.14 -12.62
CA VAL A 476 29.69 -24.79 -12.72
C VAL A 476 30.17 -23.38 -12.28
N ASN A 477 29.34 -22.51 -11.68
CA ASN A 477 29.70 -21.44 -10.70
C ASN A 477 28.44 -20.62 -10.29
N ALA A 478 28.51 -19.89 -9.17
CA ALA A 478 27.41 -19.11 -8.56
C ALA A 478 27.90 -18.05 -7.53
N GLN A 479 26.99 -17.35 -6.83
CA GLN A 479 27.19 -15.98 -6.33
C GLN A 479 27.57 -15.80 -4.82
N GLU A 480 26.65 -15.48 -3.88
CA GLU A 480 27.00 -14.97 -2.52
C GLU A 480 26.18 -15.43 -1.27
N ARG A 481 25.00 -14.87 -0.95
CA ARG A 481 24.19 -15.23 0.26
C ARG A 481 22.66 -15.02 0.09
N PRO A 482 21.72 -15.83 0.63
CA PRO A 482 20.52 -16.20 -0.15
C PRO A 482 19.14 -15.69 0.33
N SER A 483 18.12 -15.77 -0.56
CA SER A 483 16.67 -15.77 -0.22
C SER A 483 15.76 -16.06 -1.45
N VAL A 484 14.42 -15.99 -1.32
CA VAL A 484 13.42 -16.47 -2.32
C VAL A 484 12.01 -15.87 -2.13
N ALA A 485 11.29 -15.49 -3.20
CA ALA A 485 9.81 -15.43 -3.30
C ALA A 485 9.29 -15.10 -4.72
N TYR A 486 8.05 -15.54 -5.06
CA TYR A 486 7.10 -14.98 -6.07
C TYR A 486 7.53 -14.65 -7.54
N ASN A 487 6.66 -14.85 -8.56
CA ASN A 487 6.87 -14.24 -9.89
C ASN A 487 5.70 -14.11 -10.91
N GLY A 488 4.97 -15.18 -11.26
CA GLY A 488 4.07 -15.18 -12.43
C GLY A 488 4.21 -16.38 -13.37
N SER A 489 4.56 -16.17 -14.65
CA SER A 489 4.70 -17.21 -15.68
C SER A 489 6.13 -17.76 -15.77
N ASP A 490 6.32 -19.03 -15.43
CA ASP A 490 7.60 -19.53 -14.89
C ASP A 490 8.08 -18.52 -13.80
N PHE A 491 9.35 -18.10 -13.87
CA PHE A 491 9.89 -16.95 -13.13
C PHE A 491 10.98 -16.27 -13.96
N VAL A 492 11.32 -15.01 -13.67
CA VAL A 492 12.48 -14.30 -14.29
C VAL A 492 13.80 -14.64 -13.61
N VAL A 493 13.76 -15.34 -12.47
CA VAL A 493 14.87 -16.06 -11.82
C VAL A 493 16.10 -15.21 -11.41
N VAL A 494 16.00 -13.88 -11.41
CA VAL A 494 17.17 -12.98 -11.44
C VAL A 494 18.16 -13.17 -10.27
N TRP A 495 19.42 -13.39 -10.61
CA TRP A 495 20.54 -13.69 -9.69
C TRP A 495 21.86 -13.01 -10.11
N GLU A 496 21.88 -12.32 -11.25
CA GLU A 496 23.07 -11.66 -11.84
C GLU A 496 24.16 -12.65 -12.33
N ASP A 497 24.95 -12.22 -13.32
CA ASP A 497 25.97 -13.02 -14.01
C ASP A 497 27.33 -12.32 -14.02
N SER A 498 28.38 -13.12 -14.27
CA SER A 498 29.58 -12.57 -14.84
C SER A 498 30.24 -13.52 -15.87
N ARG A 499 30.88 -13.02 -16.95
CA ARG A 499 31.49 -13.86 -18.02
C ARG A 499 32.83 -13.44 -18.65
N ASN A 500 33.13 -12.14 -18.84
CA ASN A 500 34.38 -11.63 -19.46
C ASN A 500 34.77 -10.20 -18.97
N GLY A 501 35.61 -10.02 -17.94
CA GLY A 501 35.89 -8.69 -17.35
C GLY A 501 35.05 -8.30 -16.12
N ASN A 502 33.98 -7.50 -16.28
CA ASN A 502 33.16 -6.87 -15.21
C ASN A 502 31.92 -7.64 -14.70
N ALA A 503 30.68 -7.31 -15.12
CA ALA A 503 29.43 -7.99 -14.70
C ALA A 503 28.29 -7.86 -15.73
N ASP A 504 27.20 -8.63 -15.60
CA ASP A 504 25.94 -8.51 -16.38
C ASP A 504 24.80 -9.36 -15.76
N ILE A 505 23.74 -9.74 -16.49
CA ILE A 505 22.61 -10.54 -15.96
C ILE A 505 22.51 -11.96 -16.56
N TYR A 506 22.73 -12.14 -17.86
CA TYR A 506 22.69 -13.43 -18.60
C TYR A 506 21.38 -14.23 -18.53
N GLY A 507 21.12 -14.94 -17.43
CA GLY A 507 19.99 -15.84 -17.24
C GLY A 507 20.12 -17.24 -17.85
N ALA A 508 19.36 -18.19 -17.28
CA ALA A 508 19.30 -19.61 -17.66
C ALA A 508 17.85 -20.08 -17.86
N ARG A 509 17.58 -20.82 -18.96
CA ARG A 509 16.22 -21.23 -19.35
C ARG A 509 15.96 -22.72 -19.02
N VAL A 510 15.00 -22.97 -18.13
CA VAL A 510 14.57 -24.26 -17.51
C VAL A 510 13.03 -24.22 -17.26
N SER A 511 12.33 -25.36 -17.08
CA SER A 511 10.87 -25.40 -16.77
C SER A 511 10.24 -26.78 -16.43
N ALA A 512 9.97 -27.65 -17.43
CA ALA A 512 8.87 -28.64 -17.36
C ALA A 512 9.21 -30.14 -17.55
N THR A 513 9.69 -30.61 -18.71
CA THR A 513 9.69 -32.05 -19.07
C THR A 513 10.97 -32.61 -19.74
N GLY A 514 11.56 -31.95 -20.74
CA GLY A 514 12.72 -32.47 -21.50
C GLY A 514 13.08 -31.60 -22.73
N VAL A 515 14.36 -31.58 -23.12
CA VAL A 515 14.99 -30.63 -24.08
C VAL A 515 15.05 -29.19 -23.52
N VAL A 516 15.90 -28.27 -24.00
CA VAL A 516 16.25 -27.02 -23.27
C VAL A 516 16.16 -25.76 -24.14
N ARG A 517 15.38 -24.72 -23.81
CA ARG A 517 14.10 -24.69 -23.08
C ARG A 517 13.15 -23.64 -23.68
N ASN A 518 13.68 -22.55 -24.22
CA ASN A 518 12.91 -21.53 -24.91
C ASN A 518 13.02 -21.62 -26.45
N PRO A 519 14.10 -22.17 -27.07
CA PRO A 519 15.94 -22.18 -26.49
C PRO A 519 16.40 -21.02 -25.56
N SER A 520 17.07 -19.97 -26.05
CA SER A 520 17.60 -18.83 -25.26
C SER A 520 17.67 -17.54 -26.09
N GLY A 521 17.73 -16.36 -25.44
CA GLY A 521 18.00 -15.07 -26.10
C GLY A 521 16.88 -14.03 -25.91
N ILE A 522 17.23 -12.83 -25.43
CA ILE A 522 16.36 -11.64 -25.50
C ILE A 522 17.11 -10.34 -25.84
N ALA A 523 18.39 -10.20 -25.48
CA ALA A 523 19.25 -9.02 -25.69
C ALA A 523 18.56 -7.68 -25.36
N ILE A 524 18.67 -7.24 -24.11
CA ILE A 524 17.94 -6.10 -23.53
C ILE A 524 18.74 -5.38 -22.42
N SER A 525 18.54 -5.80 -21.16
CA SER A 525 19.11 -5.21 -19.94
C SER A 525 20.57 -5.62 -19.74
N THR A 526 21.47 -4.66 -19.51
CA THR A 526 22.89 -4.92 -19.24
C THR A 526 23.46 -3.88 -18.27
N HIS A 527 24.55 -4.19 -17.56
CA HIS A 527 25.25 -3.26 -16.64
C HIS A 527 26.69 -2.92 -17.14
N GLY A 528 27.35 -1.93 -16.53
CA GLY A 528 28.81 -1.80 -16.64
C GLY A 528 29.55 -2.66 -15.62
N ASN A 529 29.09 -2.62 -14.35
CA ASN A 529 29.62 -3.38 -13.22
C ASN A 529 28.50 -3.64 -12.18
N ASN A 530 28.74 -4.60 -11.28
CA ASN A 530 27.85 -5.01 -10.19
C ASN A 530 28.22 -4.38 -8.82
N GLN A 531 27.22 -4.31 -7.95
CA GLN A 531 27.32 -4.37 -6.49
C GLN A 531 25.92 -4.73 -5.95
N ARG A 532 25.82 -5.60 -4.93
CA ARG A 532 24.58 -6.33 -4.59
C ARG A 532 24.29 -6.29 -3.08
N ALA A 533 23.14 -5.74 -2.70
CA ALA A 533 22.53 -5.89 -1.37
C ALA A 533 20.98 -5.76 -1.45
N PRO A 534 20.28 -6.73 -2.06
CA PRO A 534 18.83 -6.65 -2.30
C PRO A 534 18.00 -6.50 -1.01
N ARG A 535 16.90 -5.74 -1.11
CA ARG A 535 15.90 -5.52 -0.05
C ARG A 535 14.58 -5.12 -0.71
N VAL A 536 13.53 -5.91 -0.50
CA VAL A 536 12.39 -6.08 -1.43
C VAL A 536 11.23 -6.83 -0.73
N ALA A 537 9.99 -6.62 -1.19
CA ALA A 537 8.85 -7.55 -1.08
C ALA A 537 7.90 -7.38 -2.30
N ARG A 538 6.66 -7.90 -2.27
CA ARG A 538 5.77 -8.07 -3.45
C ARG A 538 5.17 -6.77 -4.05
N LEU A 539 4.35 -6.88 -5.10
CA LEU A 539 3.28 -5.95 -5.55
C LEU A 539 2.46 -6.72 -6.64
N GLY A 540 1.54 -6.09 -7.38
CA GLY A 540 0.84 -6.58 -8.59
C GLY A 540 1.67 -7.20 -9.74
N THR A 541 2.00 -6.45 -10.81
CA THR A 541 2.54 -6.97 -12.10
C THR A 541 3.50 -6.11 -13.02
N ASP A 542 4.21 -5.04 -12.60
CA ASP A 542 5.40 -4.42 -13.32
C ASP A 542 6.56 -3.89 -12.40
N CYS A 543 7.73 -4.54 -12.34
CA CYS A 543 8.71 -4.47 -11.22
C CYS A 543 9.72 -3.28 -11.14
N LEU A 544 9.26 -2.07 -10.79
CA LEU A 544 10.12 -0.88 -10.49
C LEU A 544 11.25 -1.21 -9.48
N VAL A 545 12.47 -0.67 -9.66
CA VAL A 545 13.67 -1.28 -9.03
C VAL A 545 14.61 -0.44 -8.17
N VAL A 546 14.93 0.81 -8.51
CA VAL A 546 16.32 1.35 -8.43
C VAL A 546 17.24 0.97 -7.26
N TRP A 547 18.51 0.70 -7.61
CA TRP A 547 19.55 0.06 -6.82
C TRP A 547 20.36 0.99 -5.93
N HIS A 548 21.11 1.93 -6.51
CA HIS A 548 21.81 3.01 -5.82
C HIS A 548 22.46 3.99 -6.80
N ASP A 549 22.33 5.27 -6.48
CA ASP A 549 23.24 6.31 -6.94
C ASP A 549 24.52 6.44 -5.92
N THR A 550 27.26 6.40 -6.41
CA THR A 550 28.61 6.78 -5.81
C THR A 550 29.33 7.82 -6.70
N GLN A 551 28.62 8.50 -7.60
CA GLN A 551 29.18 9.31 -8.70
C GLN A 551 28.36 10.55 -9.11
N ALA A 552 27.10 10.67 -8.72
CA ALA A 552 26.15 11.71 -9.17
C ALA A 552 25.13 12.01 -8.04
N SER A 553 23.87 12.29 -8.39
CA SER A 553 22.73 12.17 -7.46
C SER A 553 21.47 11.51 -8.07
N LYS A 554 21.45 11.22 -9.39
CA LYS A 554 20.23 11.23 -10.22
C LYS A 554 20.00 9.94 -11.04
N ILE A 555 18.72 9.52 -11.12
CA ILE A 555 18.22 8.30 -11.78
C ILE A 555 18.53 8.26 -13.29
N PHE A 556 19.20 7.22 -13.78
CA PHE A 556 18.90 6.68 -15.12
C PHE A 556 17.84 5.56 -14.97
N GLY A 557 17.57 4.76 -16.00
CA GLY A 557 16.61 3.68 -15.86
C GLY A 557 16.63 2.68 -17.00
N ALA A 558 15.88 1.59 -16.77
CA ALA A 558 15.65 0.46 -17.67
C ALA A 558 14.19 -0.03 -17.50
N ARG A 559 13.85 -1.20 -18.06
CA ARG A 559 12.60 -1.95 -17.79
C ARG A 559 12.92 -3.44 -18.00
N LEU A 560 12.06 -4.40 -17.65
CA LEU A 560 12.32 -5.84 -17.89
C LEU A 560 11.04 -6.66 -18.06
N SER A 561 11.15 -7.77 -18.79
CA SER A 561 10.32 -9.00 -18.66
C SER A 561 11.05 -10.13 -19.42
N ASN A 562 10.39 -11.25 -19.81
CA ASN A 562 11.11 -12.49 -20.15
C ASN A 562 11.10 -12.96 -21.62
N THR A 563 10.06 -12.74 -22.45
CA THR A 563 10.01 -13.12 -23.89
C THR A 563 8.80 -12.57 -24.71
N GLY A 564 8.47 -11.27 -24.69
CA GLY A 564 7.31 -10.75 -25.47
C GLY A 564 7.17 -9.25 -25.76
N ALA A 565 5.96 -8.88 -26.20
CA ALA A 565 5.49 -7.56 -26.61
C ALA A 565 4.36 -7.02 -25.71
N VAL A 566 4.25 -5.70 -25.61
CA VAL A 566 3.23 -5.00 -24.81
C VAL A 566 2.72 -3.73 -25.54
N LEU A 567 2.80 -2.50 -24.98
CA LEU A 567 2.09 -1.30 -25.45
C LEU A 567 2.94 -0.10 -25.95
N ASN A 568 3.84 0.48 -25.15
CA ASN A 568 4.23 1.90 -25.27
C ASN A 568 5.76 2.20 -25.33
N PRO A 569 6.30 2.75 -26.44
CA PRO A 569 7.72 3.13 -26.52
C PRO A 569 8.01 4.61 -26.87
N SER A 570 8.37 5.43 -25.88
CA SER A 570 8.98 6.78 -26.06
C SER A 570 9.74 7.24 -24.80
N ASP A 571 11.04 7.52 -24.88
CA ASP A 571 11.96 7.34 -23.74
C ASP A 571 12.60 8.60 -23.13
N LEU A 572 12.53 8.77 -21.81
CA LEU A 572 11.34 8.54 -20.98
C LEU A 572 10.96 9.90 -20.38
N LEU A 573 11.59 10.34 -19.28
CA LEU A 573 11.25 11.56 -18.54
C LEU A 573 10.05 11.32 -17.57
N ILE A 574 10.32 10.80 -16.35
CA ILE A 574 9.37 10.76 -15.23
C ILE A 574 9.81 11.45 -13.91
N ALA A 575 11.02 11.25 -13.37
CA ALA A 575 11.24 11.36 -11.90
C ALA A 575 12.49 12.14 -11.43
N PRO A 576 12.38 13.43 -11.06
CA PRO A 576 14.23 14.32 -10.57
C PRO A 576 14.72 14.30 -9.09
N ILE A 577 14.53 13.31 -8.18
CA ILE A 577 14.60 13.52 -6.68
C ILE A 577 15.27 12.46 -5.70
N PHE A 578 16.36 12.74 -4.94
CA PHE A 578 17.06 11.78 -3.98
C PHE A 578 17.72 12.44 -2.72
N SER A 579 17.81 11.75 -1.58
CA SER A 579 18.87 11.84 -0.50
C SER A 579 19.01 10.50 0.23
N TYR A 580 19.89 10.29 1.21
CA TYR A 580 20.74 9.06 1.21
C TYR A 580 20.57 7.96 2.30
N PHE A 581 19.75 8.09 3.36
CA PHE A 581 19.80 7.15 4.51
C PHE A 581 18.59 6.20 4.69
N GLU A 582 18.82 4.98 5.20
CA GLU A 582 18.47 3.76 4.44
C GLU A 582 17.85 2.55 5.20
N HIS A 583 17.46 1.53 4.41
CA HIS A 583 17.00 0.15 4.71
C HIS A 583 15.69 0.01 5.52
N VAL A 584 14.66 -0.53 4.87
CA VAL A 584 13.24 -0.40 5.27
C VAL A 584 12.39 -1.66 4.99
N SER A 585 11.06 -1.56 5.08
CA SER A 585 10.01 -2.47 4.56
C SER A 585 8.71 -1.66 4.40
N LEU A 586 7.94 -1.79 3.31
CA LEU A 586 6.79 -0.90 3.01
C LEU A 586 5.64 -1.65 2.33
N ALA A 587 4.51 -0.95 2.14
CA ALA A 587 3.23 -1.30 1.49
C ALA A 587 2.07 -1.89 2.34
N SER A 588 1.30 -1.01 2.99
CA SER A 588 -0.11 -1.16 3.38
C SER A 588 -0.81 0.20 3.41
N ASP A 589 -1.68 0.42 2.43
CA ASP A 589 -2.86 1.30 2.50
C ASP A 589 -4.02 0.69 1.67
N GLY A 590 -3.91 -0.62 1.36
CA GLY A 590 -4.87 -1.44 0.62
C GLY A 590 -4.27 -2.15 -0.60
N THR A 591 -3.45 -1.45 -1.38
CA THR A 591 -3.14 -1.80 -2.78
C THR A 591 -1.90 -1.09 -3.42
N ASN A 592 -1.80 0.25 -3.56
CA ASN A 592 -0.71 0.95 -4.31
C ASN A 592 -0.32 2.41 -3.91
N PHE A 593 0.95 2.69 -3.58
CA PHE A 593 1.60 4.05 -3.46
C PHE A 593 1.37 5.01 -2.22
N LEU A 594 2.42 5.77 -1.75
CA LEU A 594 2.98 6.25 -0.39
C LEU A 594 4.39 5.67 0.37
N VAL A 595 5.78 5.39 0.13
CA VAL A 595 7.13 5.53 -0.74
C VAL A 595 7.87 6.91 -1.45
N VAL A 596 8.18 8.29 -1.21
CA VAL A 596 8.49 9.54 -0.23
C VAL A 596 9.36 9.62 1.13
N TRP A 597 10.63 10.01 1.10
CA TRP A 597 11.55 10.23 2.23
C TRP A 597 12.37 11.50 1.93
N GLY A 598 13.39 11.87 2.71
CA GLY A 598 14.16 13.12 2.56
C GLY A 598 14.93 13.34 1.24
N GLY A 599 15.27 14.61 0.96
CA GLY A 599 16.38 15.11 0.12
C GLY A 599 16.58 16.63 -0.08
N GLU A 600 17.81 17.10 0.21
CA GLU A 600 18.27 18.49 0.47
C GLU A 600 17.93 19.64 -0.49
N SER A 601 17.89 20.89 0.01
CA SER A 601 18.02 22.11 -0.84
C SER A 601 18.32 23.48 -0.18
N SER A 602 17.66 23.91 0.92
CA SER A 602 17.40 25.36 1.12
C SER A 602 17.48 25.95 2.55
N ALA A 603 16.42 25.89 3.38
CA ALA A 603 16.20 26.85 4.48
C ALA A 603 16.94 26.59 5.84
N GLY A 604 18.24 26.24 5.82
CA GLY A 604 19.06 26.02 7.04
C GLY A 604 20.04 24.84 6.99
N ARG A 605 19.79 23.76 7.76
CA ARG A 605 20.67 22.57 7.93
C ARG A 605 19.91 21.24 8.15
N ASN A 606 18.62 21.23 7.83
CA ASN A 606 17.51 20.44 8.39
C ASN A 606 16.55 19.90 7.27
N SER A 607 15.18 19.91 7.33
CA SER A 607 14.31 18.97 6.54
C SER A 607 12.83 19.32 6.11
N ASP A 608 12.49 19.47 4.81
CA ASP A 608 11.16 19.96 4.28
C ASP A 608 10.29 18.88 3.56
N ILE A 609 9.98 19.06 2.25
CA ILE A 609 8.81 18.53 1.48
C ILE A 609 9.03 18.19 -0.07
N HIS A 610 9.16 16.91 -0.58
CA HIS A 610 8.92 16.38 -2.00
C HIS A 610 9.13 14.84 -2.23
N ALA A 611 8.56 14.19 -3.29
CA ALA A 611 8.97 12.92 -3.99
C ALA A 611 8.17 12.58 -5.29
N THR A 612 8.08 11.31 -5.74
CA THR A 612 7.57 10.78 -7.05
C THR A 612 6.25 9.96 -6.95
N ARG A 613 5.45 9.85 -8.04
CA ARG A 613 4.28 8.94 -8.22
C ARG A 613 4.51 8.11 -9.49
N VAL A 614 3.98 6.90 -9.56
CA VAL A 614 3.61 6.21 -10.82
C VAL A 614 2.21 5.58 -10.62
N THR A 615 1.67 4.81 -11.56
CA THR A 615 0.32 4.20 -11.45
C THR A 615 0.25 2.86 -12.17
N SER A 616 -0.95 2.26 -12.34
CA SER A 616 -1.09 1.02 -13.13
C SER A 616 -0.61 1.19 -14.58
N ALA A 617 -0.74 2.39 -15.15
CA ALA A 617 -0.12 2.76 -16.43
C ALA A 617 1.28 3.40 -16.30
N GLY A 618 1.70 3.79 -15.08
CA GLY A 618 3.00 4.38 -14.77
C GLY A 618 3.02 5.91 -14.60
N VAL A 619 1.87 6.58 -14.47
CA VAL A 619 1.73 8.04 -14.68
C VAL A 619 1.92 8.86 -13.37
N PRO A 620 2.62 10.02 -13.38
CA PRO A 620 3.09 10.65 -12.13
C PRO A 620 2.12 11.64 -11.46
N LEU A 621 0.87 11.22 -11.15
CA LEU A 621 -0.31 12.09 -10.89
C LEU A 621 -0.15 13.34 -9.96
N ASP A 622 0.57 13.33 -8.83
CA ASP A 622 0.75 14.60 -8.04
C ASP A 622 2.04 15.32 -8.43
N THR A 623 1.98 16.25 -9.38
CA THR A 623 3.12 17.11 -9.73
C THR A 623 2.77 18.57 -9.46
N PRO A 624 3.32 19.23 -8.42
CA PRO A 624 4.29 18.73 -7.44
C PRO A 624 3.67 17.76 -6.42
N ALA A 625 4.52 17.04 -5.70
CA ALA A 625 4.09 16.00 -4.76
C ALA A 625 3.30 16.52 -3.52
N LEU A 626 2.56 15.63 -2.82
CA LEU A 626 1.67 15.94 -1.68
C LEU A 626 2.40 16.13 -0.34
N VAL A 627 2.43 17.33 0.25
CA VAL A 627 3.09 17.54 1.57
C VAL A 627 2.36 16.77 2.68
N LEU A 628 2.91 15.65 3.17
CA LEU A 628 2.28 14.95 4.29
C LEU A 628 2.52 15.63 5.64
N SER A 629 3.65 16.32 5.81
CA SER A 629 3.98 17.09 7.00
C SER A 629 4.97 18.19 6.63
N VAL A 630 4.75 19.45 7.05
CA VAL A 630 5.66 20.57 6.72
C VAL A 630 7.04 20.36 7.36
N ALA A 631 7.03 19.99 8.64
CA ALA A 631 8.05 19.22 9.35
C ALA A 631 9.52 19.67 9.23
N GLY A 632 9.79 20.97 9.03
CA GLY A 632 11.05 21.60 8.59
C GLY A 632 12.45 21.17 9.11
N ASN A 633 12.64 20.22 10.03
CA ASN A 633 13.95 19.91 10.66
C ASN A 633 14.08 18.46 11.23
N GLY A 634 14.86 17.57 10.59
CA GLY A 634 15.21 16.24 11.12
C GLY A 634 14.56 15.01 10.47
N GLN A 635 14.22 15.06 9.18
CA GLN A 635 13.89 13.88 8.36
C GLN A 635 15.15 13.07 8.10
N TYR A 636 14.97 11.76 8.02
CA TYR A 636 15.47 11.03 6.85
C TYR A 636 14.37 10.26 6.11
N THR A 637 13.44 9.60 6.81
CA THR A 637 12.53 8.55 6.26
C THR A 637 11.30 8.36 7.22
N PRO A 638 10.03 8.05 6.83
CA PRO A 638 9.08 7.06 7.60
C PRO A 638 7.69 4.54 6.54
N VAL A 639 6.37 4.00 6.59
CA VAL A 639 4.84 4.27 6.72
C VAL A 639 4.19 5.07 5.57
N VAL A 640 2.87 5.09 5.25
CA VAL A 640 1.57 4.64 5.86
C VAL A 640 1.41 3.12 6.10
N ALA A 641 0.46 2.67 6.94
CA ALA A 641 0.22 1.30 7.43
C ALA A 641 -1.26 0.84 7.44
N HIS A 642 -1.53 -0.44 7.77
CA HIS A 642 -2.89 -0.94 7.99
C HIS A 642 -3.16 -1.76 9.26
N ASP A 643 -4.22 -1.36 9.98
CA ASP A 643 -5.12 -2.19 10.82
C ASP A 643 -6.43 -2.44 9.99
N GLY A 644 -7.68 -2.40 10.49
CA GLY A 644 -8.92 -2.53 9.66
C GLY A 644 -10.16 -1.68 10.04
N THR A 645 -10.31 -0.41 9.62
CA THR A 645 -11.57 0.39 9.68
C THR A 645 -11.59 1.72 8.88
N ASN A 646 -10.63 2.63 9.12
CA ASN A 646 -10.61 4.07 8.74
C ASN A 646 -9.20 4.70 8.91
N PHE A 647 -8.99 5.95 8.49
CA PHE A 647 -7.68 6.61 8.68
C PHE A 647 -7.27 6.86 10.15
N LEU A 648 -5.97 7.08 10.38
CA LEU A 648 -5.34 7.54 11.64
C LEU A 648 -3.98 8.20 11.32
N VAL A 649 -3.53 9.26 12.04
CA VAL A 649 -2.24 9.94 11.76
C VAL A 649 -1.44 10.32 13.03
N VAL A 650 -0.12 10.06 13.04
CA VAL A 650 0.82 10.27 14.19
C VAL A 650 2.30 10.44 13.72
N TRP A 651 2.95 11.62 13.86
CA TRP A 651 4.34 11.86 13.39
C TRP A 651 5.35 12.56 14.33
N ARG A 652 6.66 12.32 14.08
CA ARG A 652 7.83 12.90 14.77
C ARG A 652 8.13 14.34 14.40
N ASP A 653 8.26 15.27 15.37
CA ASP A 653 8.37 16.71 15.09
C ASP A 653 8.69 17.59 16.34
N HIS A 654 9.97 17.94 16.57
CA HIS A 654 10.61 18.55 17.77
C HIS A 654 10.38 20.07 17.95
N ARG A 655 9.61 20.53 18.95
CA ARG A 655 9.23 21.96 19.08
C ARG A 655 9.22 22.60 20.48
N HIS A 656 8.72 21.93 21.54
CA HIS A 656 8.49 22.55 22.89
C HIS A 656 9.19 21.78 24.04
N THR A 657 8.54 21.39 25.16
CA THR A 657 9.09 20.45 26.19
C THR A 657 8.01 19.60 26.92
N GLY A 658 8.11 18.25 26.92
CA GLY A 658 7.16 17.30 27.56
C GLY A 658 6.18 16.59 26.60
N MET A 659 6.64 15.67 25.73
CA MET A 659 6.06 15.34 24.40
C MET A 659 4.59 14.92 24.32
N ASP A 660 4.05 14.94 23.09
CA ASP A 660 2.70 14.54 22.69
C ASP A 660 2.82 13.68 21.41
N ILE A 661 2.38 14.18 20.24
CA ILE A 661 2.41 13.70 18.82
C ILE A 661 2.22 14.96 17.95
N TYR A 662 2.34 14.91 16.62
CA TYR A 662 1.41 15.68 15.78
C TYR A 662 0.75 14.90 14.63
N ALA A 663 -0.39 15.41 14.16
CA ALA A 663 -1.36 14.66 13.35
C ALA A 663 -2.14 15.57 12.37
N VAL A 664 -2.85 14.95 11.43
CA VAL A 664 -3.77 15.59 10.48
C VAL A 664 -4.93 14.65 10.15
N ARG A 665 -6.17 15.10 10.30
CA ARG A 665 -7.39 14.27 10.36
C ARG A 665 -8.03 14.06 8.97
N VAL A 666 -7.22 13.61 8.01
CA VAL A 666 -7.53 13.49 6.56
C VAL A 666 -7.54 12.05 6.06
N SER A 667 -8.09 11.81 4.86
CA SER A 667 -8.22 10.46 4.30
C SER A 667 -8.39 10.41 2.79
N GLU A 668 -7.79 9.41 2.15
CA GLU A 668 -7.84 9.02 0.72
C GLU A 668 -7.44 10.08 -0.31
N THR A 669 -8.21 11.17 -0.47
CA THR A 669 -8.37 11.92 -1.74
C THR A 669 -7.20 12.86 -2.07
N GLY A 670 -5.96 12.37 -2.03
CA GLY A 670 -4.73 13.17 -2.09
C GLY A 670 -4.62 14.28 -1.01
N THR A 671 -5.52 14.30 -0.02
CA THR A 671 -5.88 15.50 0.79
C THR A 671 -5.10 15.62 2.11
N VAL A 672 -4.65 16.84 2.47
CA VAL A 672 -3.91 17.11 3.74
C VAL A 672 -4.41 18.34 4.53
N LEU A 673 -5.66 18.77 4.32
CA LEU A 673 -6.22 20.03 4.85
C LEU A 673 -6.87 19.94 6.26
N ASP A 674 -6.11 19.74 7.35
CA ASP A 674 -6.67 19.82 8.72
C ASP A 674 -5.70 20.12 9.89
N SER A 675 -4.54 19.44 9.93
CA SER A 675 -3.53 19.46 11.00
C SER A 675 -4.05 19.64 12.46
N SER A 676 -4.96 18.77 12.93
CA SER A 676 -5.63 18.92 14.25
C SER A 676 -5.63 17.64 15.12
N GLY A 677 -5.66 17.81 16.45
CA GLY A 677 -5.70 16.72 17.44
C GLY A 677 -5.78 17.18 18.92
N ILE A 678 -5.88 16.23 19.85
CA ILE A 678 -5.83 16.41 21.31
C ILE A 678 -4.93 15.37 22.01
N ARG A 679 -4.54 15.59 23.28
CA ARG A 679 -3.65 14.68 24.03
C ARG A 679 -4.32 13.33 24.31
N LEU A 680 -3.57 12.25 24.09
CA LEU A 680 -4.06 10.87 24.19
C LEU A 680 -3.36 10.03 25.28
N SER A 681 -2.31 10.53 25.93
CA SER A 681 -1.52 9.76 26.91
C SER A 681 -0.80 10.65 27.94
N SER A 682 -0.04 10.02 28.83
CA SER A 682 0.65 10.56 30.01
C SER A 682 1.88 9.70 30.31
N SER A 683 2.97 9.88 29.56
CA SER A 683 4.03 8.88 29.35
C SER A 683 5.45 9.41 29.02
N ASN A 684 5.59 10.70 28.74
CA ASN A 684 6.82 11.38 28.28
C ASN A 684 8.18 10.86 28.84
N THR A 685 9.03 10.10 28.10
CA THR A 685 10.40 9.75 28.62
C THR A 685 11.67 9.64 27.73
N TYR A 686 11.64 9.38 26.42
CA TYR A 686 12.81 9.71 25.52
C TYR A 686 12.36 9.78 24.05
N LEU A 687 13.22 10.24 23.13
CA LEU A 687 12.85 10.74 21.79
C LEU A 687 12.85 9.66 20.69
N ALA A 688 11.93 9.74 19.72
CA ALA A 688 11.47 8.66 18.81
C ALA A 688 12.26 8.38 17.49
N PHE A 689 12.08 7.19 16.90
CA PHE A 689 12.64 6.66 15.62
C PHE A 689 11.68 5.60 14.98
N ASP A 690 12.07 4.92 13.90
CA ASP A 690 11.26 4.00 13.07
C ASP A 690 10.59 2.81 13.79
N PRO A 691 9.31 2.42 13.56
CA PRO A 691 8.73 0.99 13.86
C PRO A 691 8.61 -1.40 11.98
N ALA A 692 7.79 -1.60 10.85
CA ALA A 692 7.09 -2.75 10.22
C ALA A 692 5.62 -2.92 10.73
N VAL A 693 4.64 -3.27 9.91
CA VAL A 693 3.22 -3.42 10.36
C VAL A 693 2.36 -3.92 9.22
N ALA A 694 1.74 -5.09 9.38
CA ALA A 694 0.66 -5.61 8.58
C ALA A 694 -0.68 -5.65 9.36
N HIS A 695 -1.78 -5.85 8.64
CA HIS A 695 -3.13 -6.01 9.21
C HIS A 695 -3.32 -7.37 9.89
N ASP A 696 -2.87 -7.53 11.13
CA ASP A 696 -3.19 -8.72 11.96
C ASP A 696 -4.67 -8.75 12.41
N GLY A 697 -5.39 -7.65 12.21
CA GLY A 697 -6.83 -7.52 12.42
C GLY A 697 -7.22 -6.08 12.64
N THR A 698 -8.33 -5.86 13.38
CA THR A 698 -8.63 -4.55 13.93
C THR A 698 -8.68 -4.50 15.45
N ASN A 699 -7.65 -3.87 16.03
CA ASN A 699 -7.59 -3.46 17.43
C ASN A 699 -6.94 -2.06 17.62
N PHE A 700 -6.45 -1.42 16.56
CA PHE A 700 -5.50 -0.30 16.57
C PHE A 700 -4.14 -0.63 17.23
N LEU A 701 -3.15 0.21 16.92
CA LEU A 701 -2.04 0.61 17.79
C LEU A 701 -1.47 1.95 17.33
N VAL A 702 -0.60 2.54 18.14
CA VAL A 702 0.62 3.16 17.59
C VAL A 702 1.69 2.08 17.73
N VAL A 703 2.27 1.63 16.63
CA VAL A 703 2.99 0.33 16.54
C VAL A 703 4.42 0.37 17.08
N TRP A 704 4.70 1.28 18.02
CA TRP A 704 6.04 1.80 18.27
C TRP A 704 6.75 1.32 19.54
N GLN A 705 8.08 1.22 19.47
CA GLN A 705 8.92 0.96 20.63
C GLN A 705 8.77 2.00 21.72
N GLN A 706 9.06 1.57 22.95
CA GLN A 706 8.89 2.38 24.15
C GLN A 706 10.21 2.57 24.91
N TYR A 707 11.37 2.18 24.34
CA TYR A 707 12.75 2.10 24.90
C TYR A 707 12.90 2.58 26.34
N PHE A 708 12.62 1.75 27.34
CA PHE A 708 12.93 2.16 28.70
C PHE A 708 14.44 2.43 28.84
N VAL A 709 14.77 3.62 29.37
CA VAL A 709 16.11 4.18 29.62
C VAL A 709 17.10 3.28 30.38
N ASN A 710 16.70 2.09 30.81
CA ASN A 710 17.55 1.05 31.38
C ASN A 710 18.38 0.29 30.32
N SER A 711 18.22 0.61 29.02
CA SER A 711 18.88 -0.07 27.91
C SER A 711 18.59 -1.57 27.84
N SER A 712 17.56 -2.08 28.50
CA SER A 712 17.51 -3.51 28.84
C SER A 712 16.11 -4.13 28.99
N VAL A 713 15.06 -3.31 29.11
CA VAL A 713 13.71 -3.64 28.64
C VAL A 713 12.60 -3.44 29.66
N GLY A 714 11.44 -4.04 29.37
CA GLY A 714 10.12 -3.61 29.82
C GLY A 714 9.17 -3.47 28.63
N ILE A 715 7.86 -3.41 28.85
CA ILE A 715 6.83 -2.99 27.87
C ILE A 715 5.60 -2.45 28.62
N ARG A 716 4.83 -1.52 28.02
CA ARG A 716 3.50 -1.03 28.47
C ARG A 716 2.49 -0.93 27.28
N GLY A 717 1.26 -0.42 27.52
CA GLY A 717 0.18 -0.26 26.52
C GLY A 717 -1.22 -0.07 27.16
N VAL A 718 -2.25 0.30 26.38
CA VAL A 718 -3.64 0.62 26.84
C VAL A 718 -4.70 0.31 25.76
N ARG A 719 -5.94 -0.05 26.13
CA ARG A 719 -7.11 -0.24 25.22
C ARG A 719 -7.89 1.07 24.98
N VAL A 720 -8.58 1.20 23.84
CA VAL A 720 -9.51 2.31 23.52
C VAL A 720 -10.73 1.77 22.72
N SER A 721 -11.41 2.57 21.89
CA SER A 721 -12.27 2.08 20.79
C SER A 721 -12.53 3.15 19.73
N SER A 722 -12.79 2.74 18.49
CA SER A 722 -13.07 3.61 17.33
C SER A 722 -14.39 4.39 17.47
N THR A 723 -15.28 3.95 18.35
CA THR A 723 -16.47 4.70 18.83
C THR A 723 -16.14 5.96 19.64
N GLY A 724 -14.85 6.19 19.94
CA GLY A 724 -14.42 7.01 21.06
C GLY A 724 -14.40 6.18 22.36
N SER A 725 -13.45 6.52 23.24
CA SER A 725 -13.32 6.03 24.63
C SER A 725 -12.19 6.79 25.34
N VAL A 726 -12.47 7.35 26.53
CA VAL A 726 -11.46 7.94 27.43
C VAL A 726 -11.52 7.18 28.75
N VAL A 727 -10.76 6.08 28.85
CA VAL A 727 -10.94 5.07 29.92
C VAL A 727 -9.60 4.55 30.47
N ASP A 728 -8.88 3.74 29.71
CA ASP A 728 -7.81 2.89 30.25
C ASP A 728 -6.46 3.63 30.38
N THR A 729 -5.72 3.23 31.42
CA THR A 729 -4.60 3.93 32.05
C THR A 729 -3.59 2.95 32.67
N THR A 730 -3.48 1.70 32.16
CA THR A 730 -2.78 0.58 32.84
C THR A 730 -1.43 0.13 32.21
N PRO A 731 -0.34 0.93 32.27
CA PRO A 731 1.03 0.46 32.00
C PRO A 731 1.53 -0.68 32.90
N ILE A 732 2.53 -1.42 32.40
CA ILE A 732 3.29 -2.48 33.09
C ILE A 732 4.81 -2.31 32.88
N VAL A 733 5.63 -3.19 33.48
CA VAL A 733 7.11 -3.25 33.38
C VAL A 733 7.57 -4.72 33.41
N LEU A 734 8.69 -5.05 32.76
CA LEU A 734 9.22 -6.43 32.59
C LEU A 734 10.74 -6.52 32.83
N THR A 735 11.33 -7.68 32.53
CA THR A 735 12.72 -8.09 32.86
C THR A 735 13.82 -7.48 31.96
N ASN A 736 15.10 -7.72 32.28
CA ASN A 736 16.28 -7.04 31.70
C ASN A 736 17.62 -7.79 31.90
N GLN A 737 18.57 -7.66 30.94
CA GLN A 737 19.98 -8.14 31.04
C GLN A 737 21.04 -7.38 30.16
N GLN A 738 21.45 -7.87 28.96
CA GLN A 738 22.70 -7.45 28.28
C GLN A 738 22.73 -7.00 26.77
N THR A 739 22.09 -7.70 25.80
CA THR A 739 22.60 -7.73 24.38
C THR A 739 21.59 -7.83 23.20
N TYR A 740 22.10 -7.59 21.96
CA TYR A 740 21.67 -7.93 20.56
C TYR A 740 20.22 -7.73 20.06
N LEU A 741 20.02 -7.01 18.92
CA LEU A 741 18.82 -7.01 18.02
C LEU A 741 19.05 -6.21 16.69
N GLY A 742 18.34 -6.55 15.60
CA GLY A 742 18.24 -5.82 14.30
C GLY A 742 16.79 -5.57 13.82
N ARG A 743 16.55 -4.70 12.82
CA ARG A 743 15.19 -4.28 12.40
C ARG A 743 14.40 -5.36 11.59
N PRO A 744 13.20 -5.81 12.05
CA PRO A 744 12.52 -7.03 11.56
C PRO A 744 11.55 -6.82 10.37
N ALA A 745 10.72 -7.83 10.07
CA ALA A 745 9.39 -7.73 9.42
C ALA A 745 8.59 -9.04 9.69
N VAL A 746 7.26 -9.06 9.46
CA VAL A 746 6.35 -10.11 10.00
C VAL A 746 5.04 -10.31 9.21
N ALA A 747 4.44 -11.52 9.24
CA ALA A 747 3.18 -11.89 8.58
C ALA A 747 2.43 -13.05 9.28
N HIS A 748 1.17 -13.32 8.90
CA HIS A 748 0.52 -14.65 8.98
C HIS A 748 -0.61 -14.76 7.93
N ASP A 749 -1.55 -15.70 8.06
CA ASP A 749 -2.76 -15.79 7.22
C ASP A 749 -3.81 -16.80 7.78
N GLY A 750 -4.17 -16.73 9.07
CA GLY A 750 -5.35 -17.48 9.56
C GLY A 750 -5.43 -17.79 11.04
N THR A 751 -5.70 -16.78 11.88
CA THR A 751 -6.24 -16.84 13.26
C THR A 751 -5.45 -17.58 14.37
N ASN A 752 -4.54 -18.50 14.04
CA ASN A 752 -4.03 -19.55 14.95
C ASN A 752 -2.73 -19.20 15.70
N PHE A 753 -2.66 -17.97 16.23
CA PHE A 753 -1.45 -17.27 16.68
C PHE A 753 -0.20 -18.06 17.08
N LEU A 754 0.89 -17.81 16.35
CA LEU A 754 2.24 -17.74 16.91
C LEU A 754 2.77 -16.30 16.82
N VAL A 755 3.73 -15.95 17.67
CA VAL A 755 4.40 -14.63 17.73
C VAL A 755 5.80 -14.79 18.34
N VAL A 756 6.51 -13.69 18.58
CA VAL A 756 7.89 -13.71 19.07
C VAL A 756 8.19 -12.60 20.09
N TRP A 757 8.77 -13.01 21.22
CA TRP A 757 9.70 -12.24 22.06
C TRP A 757 10.92 -13.12 22.15
N GLU A 758 12.04 -12.75 21.52
CA GLU A 758 13.18 -13.66 21.51
C GLU A 758 13.78 -13.83 22.90
N ASP A 759 14.50 -14.91 23.16
CA ASP A 759 14.91 -15.24 24.53
C ASP A 759 16.21 -16.03 24.55
N ASN A 760 17.31 -15.39 24.13
CA ASN A 760 18.68 -15.88 24.27
C ASN A 760 19.05 -16.10 25.75
N ARG A 761 18.69 -17.28 26.27
CA ARG A 761 18.46 -17.53 27.71
C ARG A 761 19.66 -18.07 28.49
N HIS A 762 20.77 -18.40 27.84
CA HIS A 762 22.09 -18.59 28.47
C HIS A 762 23.27 -17.93 27.73
N ALA A 763 22.99 -17.09 26.73
CA ALA A 763 23.90 -16.13 26.10
C ALA A 763 25.17 -16.67 25.39
N VAL A 764 25.34 -17.99 25.24
CA VAL A 764 26.38 -18.61 24.40
C VAL A 764 25.78 -19.65 23.45
N GLY A 765 26.18 -19.63 22.17
CA GLY A 765 25.73 -20.54 21.09
C GLY A 765 24.26 -20.35 20.68
N SER A 766 23.98 -19.59 19.62
CA SER A 766 22.61 -19.23 19.20
C SER A 766 21.78 -20.37 18.61
N ASN A 767 21.03 -21.05 19.48
CA ASN A 767 19.76 -21.68 19.16
C ASN A 767 18.74 -20.68 18.56
N ILE A 768 17.73 -21.17 17.84
CA ILE A 768 16.58 -20.43 17.28
C ILE A 768 15.27 -21.17 17.67
N TYR A 769 14.11 -20.49 17.71
CA TYR A 769 12.89 -20.87 18.44
C TYR A 769 11.58 -20.40 17.78
N GLY A 770 10.44 -20.79 18.34
CA GLY A 770 9.13 -20.14 18.13
C GLY A 770 8.08 -20.55 19.19
N THR A 771 6.96 -19.81 19.27
CA THR A 771 5.95 -19.98 20.33
C THR A 771 4.54 -19.52 19.92
N ARG A 772 3.50 -20.09 20.54
CA ARG A 772 2.07 -19.84 20.27
C ARG A 772 1.40 -18.84 21.21
N VAL A 773 0.17 -18.45 20.87
CA VAL A 773 -0.87 -17.97 21.78
C VAL A 773 -2.17 -18.65 21.37
N SER A 774 -2.85 -19.36 22.25
CA SER A 774 -4.16 -19.92 21.87
C SER A 774 -5.18 -18.79 21.77
N SER A 775 -5.96 -18.72 20.69
CA SER A 775 -6.65 -17.50 20.24
C SER A 775 -7.82 -17.02 21.11
N ALA A 776 -8.05 -17.66 22.27
CA ALA A 776 -8.85 -17.13 23.37
C ALA A 776 -8.08 -16.12 24.28
N GLY A 777 -6.83 -15.79 23.94
CA GLY A 777 -5.94 -14.96 24.77
C GLY A 777 -5.07 -15.76 25.75
N THR A 778 -4.79 -17.03 25.46
CA THR A 778 -4.08 -17.95 26.35
C THR A 778 -2.56 -17.67 26.35
N VAL A 779 -2.14 -16.75 27.23
CA VAL A 779 -0.73 -16.49 27.58
C VAL A 779 -0.21 -17.62 28.50
N LEU A 780 -0.10 -18.83 27.95
CA LEU A 780 0.52 -20.00 28.60
C LEU A 780 1.64 -20.64 27.75
N ASP A 781 1.85 -20.16 26.53
CA ASP A 781 2.99 -20.48 25.68
C ASP A 781 3.85 -19.18 25.59
N THR A 782 3.78 -18.34 24.54
CA THR A 782 4.45 -17.00 24.50
C THR A 782 5.96 -16.98 24.87
N SER A 783 6.61 -18.17 24.94
CA SER A 783 7.91 -18.51 25.56
C SER A 783 8.74 -19.63 24.85
N GLY A 784 8.08 -20.55 24.12
CA GLY A 784 8.60 -21.37 22.99
C GLY A 784 9.12 -22.81 23.21
N ILE A 785 9.43 -23.51 22.10
CA ILE A 785 9.58 -24.99 22.01
C ILE A 785 10.99 -25.46 21.51
N ALA A 786 11.59 -26.47 22.18
CA ALA A 786 12.88 -27.07 21.83
C ALA A 786 12.78 -28.30 20.89
N ILE A 787 13.69 -28.47 19.90
CA ILE A 787 13.52 -29.37 18.72
C ILE A 787 14.80 -30.02 18.09
N SER A 788 15.71 -29.31 17.40
CA SER A 788 16.73 -29.87 16.48
C SER A 788 18.16 -29.28 16.67
N THR A 789 19.02 -29.27 15.62
CA THR A 789 20.47 -28.94 15.68
C THR A 789 20.97 -28.03 14.54
N SER A 790 21.93 -27.12 14.78
CA SER A 790 22.61 -26.27 13.77
C SER A 790 24.02 -25.80 14.22
N ALA A 791 24.68 -24.89 13.47
CA ALA A 791 26.13 -24.61 13.53
C ALA A 791 26.57 -23.23 14.10
N THR A 792 26.15 -22.07 13.57
CA THR A 792 26.57 -20.72 14.05
C THR A 792 25.43 -19.67 14.14
N PHE A 793 25.75 -18.41 14.48
CA PHE A 793 24.85 -17.32 14.90
C PHE A 793 24.03 -16.70 13.74
N GLN A 794 23.06 -15.81 14.03
CA GLN A 794 22.12 -15.24 13.04
C GLN A 794 21.70 -13.78 13.32
N VAL A 795 21.23 -13.05 12.28
CA VAL A 795 20.76 -11.65 12.41
C VAL A 795 19.28 -11.35 12.02
N HIS A 796 18.88 -10.92 10.81
CA HIS A 796 17.61 -10.16 10.63
C HIS A 796 16.75 -10.36 9.33
N PRO A 797 15.49 -10.88 9.42
CA PRO A 797 14.54 -11.08 8.29
C PRO A 797 13.83 -9.87 7.64
N LYS A 798 13.24 -10.12 6.46
CA LYS A 798 12.30 -9.32 5.64
C LYS A 798 11.19 -10.23 5.06
N VAL A 799 10.04 -9.70 4.60
CA VAL A 799 8.78 -10.48 4.53
C VAL A 799 7.83 -10.17 3.35
N ALA A 800 7.24 -11.21 2.74
CA ALA A 800 6.05 -11.15 1.88
C ALA A 800 5.08 -12.34 2.09
N HIS A 801 3.77 -12.08 2.14
CA HIS A 801 2.70 -13.07 2.32
C HIS A 801 1.57 -12.89 1.27
N ASN A 802 0.64 -13.86 1.18
CA ASN A 802 -0.45 -13.89 0.19
C ASN A 802 -1.83 -14.32 0.74
N GLY A 803 -1.88 -15.10 1.83
CA GLY A 803 -2.95 -16.09 2.01
C GLY A 803 -2.62 -17.39 1.25
N THR A 804 -1.53 -18.07 1.64
CA THR A 804 -1.09 -19.35 1.05
C THR A 804 -0.19 -20.16 2.01
N ASN A 805 1.13 -19.97 2.06
CA ASN A 805 2.04 -20.88 2.79
C ASN A 805 3.42 -20.26 3.15
N PHE A 806 3.86 -20.42 4.39
CA PHE A 806 5.12 -19.95 5.02
C PHE A 806 6.48 -20.58 4.63
N LEU A 807 7.54 -19.77 4.75
CA LEU A 807 8.96 -20.19 4.75
C LEU A 807 9.84 -19.23 5.57
N VAL A 808 11.12 -19.58 5.79
CA VAL A 808 12.16 -18.68 6.34
C VAL A 808 13.55 -19.16 5.89
N VAL A 809 14.44 -18.26 5.45
CA VAL A 809 15.58 -18.60 4.56
C VAL A 809 16.87 -17.72 4.67
N TRP A 810 17.80 -18.00 5.59
CA TRP A 810 19.17 -17.42 5.61
C TRP A 810 20.28 -18.42 5.21
N GLN A 811 21.43 -18.42 5.90
CA GLN A 811 22.76 -18.60 5.28
C GLN A 811 23.61 -19.74 5.85
N ASP A 812 24.66 -20.09 5.12
CA ASP A 812 25.84 -20.86 5.52
C ASP A 812 27.03 -20.48 4.62
N ASN A 813 28.25 -20.78 5.06
CA ASN A 813 29.51 -20.68 4.32
C ASN A 813 30.65 -21.46 5.05
N ARG A 814 30.31 -22.46 5.86
CA ARG A 814 31.19 -23.07 6.87
C ARG A 814 32.44 -23.76 6.29
N ASN A 815 32.39 -24.17 5.03
CA ASN A 815 33.49 -24.83 4.31
C ASN A 815 34.26 -23.88 3.37
N ALA A 816 33.76 -22.65 3.16
CA ALA A 816 33.93 -21.81 1.96
C ALA A 816 33.21 -22.30 0.69
N ASP A 817 32.87 -23.59 0.57
CA ASP A 817 31.69 -24.01 -0.20
C ASP A 817 30.38 -23.72 0.56
N ASN A 818 29.29 -23.54 -0.22
CA ASN A 818 27.95 -23.15 0.22
C ASN A 818 26.91 -23.91 -0.64
N ASP A 819 25.86 -24.44 -0.04
CA ASP A 819 24.95 -25.40 -0.68
C ASP A 819 23.48 -24.94 -0.53
N ILE A 820 22.75 -24.56 -1.60
CA ILE A 820 21.41 -23.91 -1.53
C ILE A 820 20.26 -24.87 -1.12
N TYR A 821 20.32 -25.28 0.14
CA TYR A 821 19.50 -26.10 1.02
C TYR A 821 18.08 -25.52 1.28
N GLY A 822 17.46 -25.90 2.40
CA GLY A 822 16.32 -25.23 3.02
C GLY A 822 14.94 -25.71 2.55
N ALA A 823 13.95 -25.69 3.46
CA ALA A 823 12.54 -25.81 3.08
C ALA A 823 11.48 -25.53 4.17
N ARG A 824 10.80 -24.40 3.95
CA ARG A 824 9.36 -24.12 4.15
C ARG A 824 8.79 -24.22 5.57
N VAL A 825 7.79 -25.09 5.82
CA VAL A 825 6.88 -25.14 6.98
C VAL A 825 5.71 -26.12 6.66
N SER A 826 4.94 -26.60 7.63
CA SER A 826 4.00 -27.73 7.50
C SER A 826 2.64 -27.49 8.15
N SER A 827 1.57 -27.89 7.45
CA SER A 827 0.17 -27.51 7.69
C SER A 827 -0.51 -28.11 8.93
N THR A 828 0.25 -28.65 9.88
CA THR A 828 -0.20 -28.77 11.29
C THR A 828 0.96 -28.72 12.30
N GLY A 829 2.18 -28.32 11.87
CA GLY A 829 3.41 -28.56 12.61
C GLY A 829 3.75 -30.05 12.63
N THR A 830 4.62 -30.50 11.73
CA THR A 830 5.08 -31.91 11.65
C THR A 830 6.41 -32.05 10.88
N VAL A 831 6.64 -31.13 9.93
CA VAL A 831 7.90 -30.83 9.21
C VAL A 831 8.51 -31.95 8.35
N LEU A 832 8.31 -31.86 7.03
CA LEU A 832 8.96 -32.73 6.04
C LEU A 832 10.41 -32.34 5.73
N ASP A 833 10.84 -31.10 5.99
CA ASP A 833 12.15 -30.58 5.58
C ASP A 833 12.82 -29.65 6.65
N THR A 834 13.03 -28.34 6.42
CA THR A 834 13.82 -27.38 7.25
C THR A 834 15.30 -27.73 7.56
N SER A 835 15.86 -28.92 7.17
CA SER A 835 17.11 -29.47 7.76
C SER A 835 18.02 -30.52 7.03
N GLY A 836 17.62 -31.20 5.93
CA GLY A 836 18.00 -32.61 5.62
C GLY A 836 18.64 -32.99 4.25
N ILE A 837 17.95 -33.67 3.29
CA ILE A 837 18.49 -34.37 2.07
C ILE A 837 17.84 -33.93 0.69
N ALA A 838 18.59 -33.87 -0.46
CA ALA A 838 18.12 -33.22 -1.72
C ALA A 838 18.75 -33.66 -3.10
N ILE A 839 19.36 -32.74 -3.90
CA ILE A 839 19.42 -32.82 -5.40
C ILE A 839 20.77 -32.51 -6.14
N SER A 840 21.25 -31.26 -6.28
CA SER A 840 22.15 -30.79 -7.39
C SER A 840 23.35 -29.93 -6.92
N THR A 841 24.10 -29.27 -7.84
CA THR A 841 25.10 -28.20 -7.54
C THR A 841 25.06 -26.99 -8.47
N ALA A 842 25.77 -25.92 -8.07
CA ALA A 842 26.31 -24.83 -8.90
C ALA A 842 27.52 -24.20 -8.16
N THR A 843 28.75 -24.46 -8.62
CA THR A 843 30.00 -24.30 -7.84
C THR A 843 30.41 -22.86 -7.42
N GLY A 844 29.60 -22.15 -6.63
CA GLY A 844 29.86 -20.82 -6.06
C GLY A 844 28.88 -20.49 -4.92
N ASN A 845 28.81 -19.24 -4.42
CA ASN A 845 28.42 -19.01 -3.01
C ASN A 845 26.93 -18.74 -2.69
N GLN A 846 26.05 -18.37 -3.64
CA GLN A 846 24.58 -18.52 -3.49
C GLN A 846 23.72 -17.22 -3.23
N GLU A 847 23.37 -16.36 -4.21
CA GLU A 847 22.85 -14.96 -3.94
C GLU A 847 21.40 -14.74 -3.43
N HIS A 848 21.17 -13.49 -2.99
CA HIS A 848 19.96 -12.87 -2.46
C HIS A 848 18.86 -12.63 -3.53
N PRO A 849 17.65 -12.18 -3.13
CA PRO A 849 16.41 -12.38 -3.89
C PRO A 849 15.98 -11.18 -4.76
N ALA A 850 15.21 -11.50 -5.80
CA ALA A 850 13.96 -10.80 -6.08
C ALA A 850 12.79 -11.60 -5.46
N LEU A 851 11.67 -10.94 -5.11
CA LEU A 851 10.74 -11.46 -4.09
C LEU A 851 9.25 -11.28 -4.46
N THR A 852 8.90 -11.20 -5.75
CA THR A 852 7.83 -10.27 -6.16
C THR A 852 6.87 -10.75 -7.26
N HIS A 853 5.57 -10.88 -6.90
CA HIS A 853 4.34 -10.67 -7.70
C HIS A 853 3.09 -10.91 -6.83
N ASN A 854 1.90 -10.87 -7.44
CA ASN A 854 0.58 -11.08 -6.84
C ASN A 854 0.33 -12.49 -6.21
N GLY A 855 0.19 -13.55 -7.02
CA GLY A 855 -0.16 -14.91 -6.56
C GLY A 855 -0.38 -15.92 -7.70
N MET A 856 0.63 -16.76 -8.01
CA MET A 856 0.60 -17.77 -9.11
C MET A 856 1.78 -18.76 -9.05
N HIS A 857 3.03 -18.26 -9.08
CA HIS A 857 4.28 -19.03 -8.98
C HIS A 857 5.27 -18.35 -8.01
N PHE A 858 6.27 -19.09 -7.55
CA PHE A 858 7.45 -18.58 -6.85
C PHE A 858 8.53 -18.11 -7.83
N MET A 859 9.46 -17.27 -7.38
CA MET A 859 10.82 -17.18 -7.93
C MET A 859 11.81 -17.71 -6.90
N VAL A 860 12.41 -18.85 -7.21
CA VAL A 860 13.77 -19.16 -6.75
C VAL A 860 14.72 -18.44 -7.70
N VAL A 861 15.77 -17.82 -7.18
CA VAL A 861 16.77 -17.09 -7.95
C VAL A 861 17.91 -18.03 -8.38
N TRP A 862 18.31 -17.97 -9.66
CA TRP A 862 19.20 -18.96 -10.32
C TRP A 862 19.71 -18.49 -11.71
N GLU A 863 20.74 -17.64 -11.74
CA GLU A 863 21.47 -17.21 -12.95
C GLU A 863 22.97 -17.58 -12.92
N ASP A 864 23.61 -17.54 -14.08
CA ASP A 864 24.69 -18.47 -14.46
C ASP A 864 26.13 -17.99 -14.15
N TRP A 865 26.37 -17.21 -13.09
CA TRP A 865 27.61 -16.47 -12.79
C TRP A 865 28.94 -17.22 -13.04
N ARG A 866 29.91 -16.61 -13.75
CA ARG A 866 31.27 -17.12 -14.03
C ARG A 866 32.42 -16.11 -13.76
N VAL A 867 32.83 -15.26 -14.73
CA VAL A 867 34.08 -14.45 -14.71
C VAL A 867 34.07 -13.12 -15.52
N GLY A 868 33.11 -12.22 -15.31
CA GLY A 868 33.15 -10.81 -15.79
C GLY A 868 31.96 -10.19 -16.58
N ARG A 869 32.15 -9.42 -17.65
CA ARG A 869 31.05 -8.79 -18.46
C ARG A 869 30.45 -9.76 -19.51
N SER A 870 29.17 -9.62 -19.91
CA SER A 870 28.43 -10.75 -20.51
C SER A 870 27.46 -10.40 -21.66
N GLU A 871 26.59 -11.37 -21.96
CA GLU A 871 25.41 -11.29 -22.84
C GLU A 871 24.11 -11.21 -22.00
N ILE A 872 22.91 -11.24 -22.62
CA ILE A 872 21.65 -11.41 -21.88
C ILE A 872 20.62 -12.28 -22.66
N TYR A 873 20.38 -13.49 -22.16
CA TYR A 873 19.46 -14.51 -22.69
C TYR A 873 18.12 -14.59 -21.97
N GLY A 874 18.06 -14.06 -20.74
CA GLY A 874 16.95 -14.13 -19.79
C GLY A 874 16.84 -15.52 -19.17
N ALA A 875 16.13 -15.61 -18.05
CA ALA A 875 15.93 -16.88 -17.34
C ALA A 875 14.45 -17.33 -17.33
N ARG A 876 14.24 -18.62 -17.03
CA ARG A 876 13.00 -19.32 -16.61
C ARG A 876 13.45 -20.55 -15.81
N VAL A 877 12.81 -20.93 -14.71
CA VAL A 877 13.18 -22.15 -13.93
C VAL A 877 11.92 -22.91 -13.49
N SER A 878 12.11 -24.15 -13.03
CA SER A 878 11.07 -25.14 -12.79
C SER A 878 10.03 -24.76 -11.73
N SER A 879 8.89 -24.21 -12.18
CA SER A 879 7.61 -24.34 -11.46
C SER A 879 6.97 -25.71 -11.66
N ALA A 880 7.32 -26.42 -12.75
CA ALA A 880 6.72 -27.70 -13.14
C ALA A 880 7.64 -28.93 -12.98
N GLY A 881 8.93 -28.84 -13.29
CA GLY A 881 9.91 -29.91 -13.01
C GLY A 881 11.24 -29.81 -13.76
N THR A 882 11.23 -29.97 -15.08
CA THR A 882 12.42 -30.22 -15.91
C THR A 882 12.67 -29.10 -16.95
N VAL A 883 12.53 -29.28 -18.27
CA VAL A 883 12.92 -28.30 -19.32
C VAL A 883 12.00 -28.37 -20.59
N VAL A 884 12.09 -27.49 -21.62
CA VAL A 884 11.23 -27.53 -22.85
C VAL A 884 11.98 -27.43 -24.21
N ASP A 885 11.99 -26.33 -24.98
CA ASP A 885 12.56 -26.36 -26.35
C ASP A 885 12.99 -25.00 -26.94
N THR A 886 14.31 -24.75 -26.97
CA THR A 886 15.32 -23.96 -27.84
C THR A 886 15.52 -20.98 -28.37
N SER A 887 14.58 -19.97 -28.25
CA SER A 887 14.67 -18.54 -28.61
C SER A 887 13.76 -17.65 -27.75
N GLY A 888 14.03 -16.35 -27.79
CA GLY A 888 13.09 -15.28 -27.43
C GLY A 888 13.14 -14.21 -28.51
N ILE A 889 13.94 -13.15 -28.29
CA ILE A 889 14.13 -12.04 -29.25
C ILE A 889 15.59 -11.53 -29.22
N ALA A 890 15.87 -10.40 -29.88
CA ALA A 890 17.05 -9.58 -29.69
C ALA A 890 16.67 -8.10 -29.93
N ILE A 891 17.06 -7.19 -29.01
CA ILE A 891 16.61 -5.78 -29.04
C ILE A 891 17.75 -4.78 -28.86
N ALA A 892 18.47 -4.82 -27.73
CA ALA A 892 19.42 -3.80 -27.28
C ALA A 892 20.47 -4.35 -26.28
N THR A 893 21.34 -3.46 -25.79
CA THR A 893 22.17 -3.67 -24.58
C THR A 893 22.21 -2.35 -23.82
N LEU A 894 21.31 -2.16 -22.86
CA LEU A 894 20.88 -0.83 -22.40
C LEU A 894 21.81 -0.13 -21.38
N ALA A 895 22.89 -0.77 -20.91
CA ALA A 895 23.88 -0.15 -20.04
C ALA A 895 24.28 1.26 -20.52
N MET A 896 24.04 2.29 -19.71
CA MET A 896 24.50 3.66 -20.01
C MET A 896 25.99 3.82 -19.63
N PRO A 897 26.85 4.42 -20.48
CA PRO A 897 28.30 4.31 -20.34
C PRO A 897 28.91 5.29 -19.31
N THR A 898 29.17 4.81 -18.09
CA THR A 898 29.81 5.54 -16.99
C THR A 898 30.81 4.65 -16.22
N GLN A 899 31.24 5.04 -15.01
CA GLN A 899 31.62 4.05 -14.00
C GLN A 899 30.35 3.43 -13.41
N ASP A 900 30.45 2.23 -12.83
CA ASP A 900 29.32 1.50 -12.25
C ASP A 900 29.60 1.03 -10.81
N TYR A 901 28.54 1.03 -10.01
CA TYR A 901 28.45 0.63 -8.60
C TYR A 901 27.22 -0.29 -8.41
N LYS A 902 26.38 -0.06 -7.39
CA LYS A 902 25.04 -0.67 -7.23
C LYS A 902 24.66 -1.00 -5.78
N TYR A 903 23.43 -1.46 -5.54
CA TYR A 903 23.00 -2.29 -4.39
C TYR A 903 21.67 -3.05 -4.63
N VAL A 904 20.54 -2.34 -4.82
CA VAL A 904 19.19 -2.88 -4.54
C VAL A 904 18.30 -3.15 -5.77
N PRO A 905 18.15 -4.39 -6.26
CA PRO A 905 16.93 -4.74 -6.99
C PRO A 905 15.74 -4.75 -5.99
N THR A 906 15.01 -3.63 -5.84
CA THR A 906 13.81 -3.59 -4.98
C THR A 906 12.55 -4.09 -5.68
N VAL A 907 12.60 -4.15 -7.01
CA VAL A 907 11.84 -5.06 -7.90
C VAL A 907 10.38 -5.24 -7.48
N THR A 908 9.60 -4.15 -7.50
CA THR A 908 8.22 -4.05 -7.00
C THR A 908 7.19 -3.89 -8.13
N HIS A 909 6.39 -4.93 -8.33
CA HIS A 909 5.52 -5.23 -9.48
C HIS A 909 4.21 -4.39 -9.56
N ASP A 910 4.03 -3.30 -10.34
CA ASP A 910 2.69 -2.65 -10.52
C ASP A 910 1.75 -3.23 -11.62
N GLY A 911 1.88 -2.88 -12.92
CA GLY A 911 0.75 -3.00 -13.88
C GLY A 911 0.88 -3.71 -15.25
N ASP A 912 2.00 -4.33 -15.64
CA ASP A 912 2.27 -4.79 -17.03
C ASP A 912 3.22 -6.00 -17.19
N SER A 913 4.50 -5.87 -16.82
CA SER A 913 5.58 -6.81 -17.17
C SER A 913 6.45 -7.26 -15.99
N PHE A 914 7.58 -6.58 -15.77
CA PHE A 914 8.60 -6.83 -14.74
C PHE A 914 9.63 -5.66 -14.66
N LEU A 915 9.24 -4.40 -14.95
CA LEU A 915 9.91 -3.06 -14.90
C LEU A 915 11.21 -2.85 -14.09
N VAL A 916 12.22 -3.72 -14.21
CA VAL A 916 13.54 -3.61 -13.54
C VAL A 916 14.32 -2.44 -14.12
N ALA A 917 13.92 -1.24 -13.70
CA ALA A 917 14.57 0.03 -13.92
C ALA A 917 15.74 0.16 -12.95
N TRP A 918 16.91 -0.30 -13.36
CA TRP A 918 18.18 0.04 -12.72
C TRP A 918 18.78 1.29 -13.37
N GLU A 919 19.65 1.95 -12.63
CA GLU A 919 20.00 3.36 -12.81
C GLU A 919 21.51 3.56 -12.82
N ASP A 920 22.19 3.15 -11.75
CA ASP A 920 23.46 3.71 -11.27
C ASP A 920 23.44 5.24 -11.07
N HIS A 921 24.47 5.76 -10.40
CA HIS A 921 24.69 7.18 -10.19
C HIS A 921 25.10 7.88 -11.49
N ARG A 922 24.16 8.32 -12.35
CA ARG A 922 24.55 8.77 -13.71
C ARG A 922 23.65 9.73 -14.51
N THR A 923 22.52 10.27 -14.05
CA THR A 923 21.92 11.42 -14.78
C THR A 923 22.66 12.72 -14.49
N ASP A 924 23.71 12.97 -15.28
CA ASP A 924 24.72 14.02 -15.11
C ASP A 924 25.28 13.96 -13.67
N LEU A 925 25.27 15.07 -12.93
CA LEU A 925 25.07 15.04 -11.49
C LEU A 925 23.57 15.12 -11.14
N TYR A 926 22.80 15.93 -11.86
CA TYR A 926 21.44 16.36 -11.48
C TYR A 926 20.39 16.41 -12.63
N LEU A 927 20.66 15.87 -13.83
CA LEU A 927 19.76 16.03 -14.98
C LEU A 927 19.84 14.93 -16.06
N GLY A 928 18.67 14.60 -16.62
CA GLY A 928 18.42 13.45 -17.50
C GLY A 928 17.34 12.53 -16.89
N ASP A 929 16.96 11.42 -17.54
CA ASP A 929 15.99 10.47 -16.97
C ASP A 929 16.05 9.05 -17.60
N ILE A 930 15.04 8.20 -17.33
CA ILE A 930 14.94 6.75 -17.62
C ILE A 930 14.94 6.40 -19.12
N TYR A 931 15.33 5.16 -19.43
CA TYR A 931 15.14 4.46 -20.73
C TYR A 931 14.58 3.04 -20.49
N GLY A 932 14.23 2.28 -21.54
CA GLY A 932 13.58 0.97 -21.42
C GLY A 932 14.36 -0.29 -21.88
N ALA A 933 14.09 -1.44 -21.24
CA ALA A 933 14.60 -2.77 -21.62
C ALA A 933 13.61 -3.97 -21.37
N ARG A 934 12.29 -3.73 -21.33
CA ARG A 934 11.20 -4.73 -21.14
C ARG A 934 11.02 -5.68 -22.33
N VAL A 935 10.36 -6.84 -22.14
CA VAL A 935 10.08 -7.84 -23.19
C VAL A 935 9.13 -8.94 -22.66
N SER A 936 7.79 -8.76 -22.67
CA SER A 936 6.77 -9.53 -21.87
C SER A 936 6.85 -11.08 -21.81
N ASP A 937 5.91 -11.81 -22.40
CA ASP A 937 5.85 -13.29 -22.46
C ASP A 937 4.91 -13.78 -23.60
N THR A 938 5.15 -13.30 -24.83
CA THR A 938 4.21 -13.42 -25.96
C THR A 938 4.86 -13.73 -27.32
N GLY A 939 6.15 -14.07 -27.36
CA GLY A 939 6.86 -14.52 -28.58
C GLY A 939 6.92 -13.48 -29.71
N THR A 940 6.70 -12.21 -29.39
CA THR A 940 6.45 -11.08 -30.30
C THR A 940 7.26 -9.87 -29.80
N LEU A 941 7.53 -8.88 -30.66
CA LEU A 941 8.16 -7.60 -30.26
C LEU A 941 7.26 -6.40 -30.54
N LEU A 942 7.06 -5.54 -29.54
CA LEU A 942 6.50 -4.19 -29.66
C LEU A 942 7.08 -3.22 -28.62
N ASP A 943 7.30 -3.68 -27.38
CA ASP A 943 7.48 -2.80 -26.21
C ASP A 943 8.28 -3.47 -25.07
N THR A 944 8.85 -2.58 -24.25
CA THR A 944 10.24 -2.48 -23.82
C THR A 944 10.45 -1.26 -22.92
N GLN A 945 9.55 -0.27 -22.99
CA GLN A 945 9.90 1.14 -22.82
C GLN A 945 8.87 1.94 -21.99
N SER A 946 8.29 3.02 -22.52
CA SER A 946 8.40 4.34 -21.87
C SER A 946 7.31 5.33 -22.33
N PHE A 947 7.14 6.44 -21.59
CA PHE A 947 6.22 7.58 -21.80
C PHE A 947 6.91 8.89 -21.34
N VAL A 948 6.37 10.09 -21.62
CA VAL A 948 7.13 11.37 -21.46
C VAL A 948 6.43 12.44 -20.63
N LEU A 949 7.02 12.87 -19.50
CA LEU A 949 6.60 13.99 -18.64
C LEU A 949 7.73 14.85 -18.02
N ALA A 950 8.53 14.34 -17.05
CA ALA A 950 9.33 15.15 -16.11
C ALA A 950 10.68 14.53 -15.66
N ALA A 951 11.49 15.19 -14.83
CA ALA A 951 12.76 14.64 -14.23
C ALA A 951 13.29 14.76 -12.62
N GLY A 952 12.44 15.66 -10.71
CA GLY A 952 12.56 16.33 -9.36
C GLY A 952 13.09 17.78 -9.28
N PRO A 953 13.95 18.13 -8.29
CA PRO A 953 15.13 18.96 -8.60
C PRO A 953 16.45 18.58 -7.87
N LEU A 954 16.80 17.29 -7.78
CA LEU A 954 18.08 16.75 -7.28
C LEU A 954 18.50 15.39 -7.88
N GLY A 955 17.67 14.33 -7.81
CA GLY A 955 18.14 12.92 -7.85
C GLY A 955 17.23 11.83 -8.47
N GLU A 956 17.43 10.55 -8.13
CA GLU A 956 16.45 9.54 -7.61
C GLU A 956 17.23 8.22 -7.42
N SER A 957 16.95 7.42 -6.38
CA SER A 957 18.00 6.54 -5.81
C SER A 957 17.69 5.10 -5.31
N THR A 958 16.61 4.77 -4.56
CA THR A 958 16.38 3.43 -3.89
C THR A 958 15.01 3.30 -3.17
N PRO A 959 14.00 2.58 -3.70
CA PRO A 959 12.67 2.40 -3.09
C PRO A 959 12.55 1.12 -2.22
N ALA A 960 11.34 0.78 -1.76
CA ALA A 960 10.90 -0.57 -1.35
C ALA A 960 9.36 -0.69 -1.30
N LEU A 961 8.79 -1.90 -1.40
CA LEU A 961 7.33 -2.15 -1.41
C LEU A 961 6.95 -3.60 -1.05
N THR A 962 5.64 -3.85 -0.90
CA THR A 962 4.90 -5.12 -0.79
C THR A 962 3.49 -4.89 -1.44
N SER A 963 2.42 -5.63 -1.08
CA SER A 963 1.02 -5.35 -1.46
C SER A 963 0.63 -5.77 -2.90
N MET A 964 -0.36 -5.15 -3.58
CA MET A 964 -0.96 -5.76 -4.80
C MET A 964 -1.15 -4.89 -6.06
N GLY A 965 -0.75 -3.62 -6.08
CA GLY A 965 -0.98 -2.74 -7.24
C GLY A 965 -2.44 -2.27 -7.31
N GLY A 966 -2.72 -1.17 -8.02
CA GLY A 966 -4.02 -0.48 -7.98
C GLY A 966 -3.97 0.95 -7.41
N GLN A 967 -4.58 1.22 -6.23
CA GLN A 967 -5.02 2.54 -5.76
C GLN A 967 -4.29 3.18 -4.53
N SER A 968 -4.12 2.50 -3.39
CA SER A 968 -3.57 3.14 -2.15
C SER A 968 -2.58 2.23 -1.41
N SER A 969 -1.29 2.56 -1.24
CA SER A 969 -0.29 1.76 -0.49
C SER A 969 0.98 2.55 -0.20
N LEU A 970 2.17 2.34 -0.83
CA LEU A 970 3.38 3.15 -0.55
C LEU A 970 4.33 3.55 -1.79
N LEU A 971 4.89 4.71 -2.35
CA LEU A 971 5.12 6.26 -2.51
C LEU A 971 5.21 7.63 -1.49
N VAL A 972 5.74 8.04 -0.23
CA VAL A 972 6.64 7.75 1.09
C VAL A 972 8.16 7.03 1.37
N TYR A 973 9.48 6.93 0.81
CA TYR A 973 10.59 7.11 -0.33
C TYR A 973 11.10 8.38 -1.22
N ARG A 974 12.28 8.96 -0.86
CA ARG A 974 13.06 10.21 -1.26
C ARG A 974 12.49 11.38 -2.14
N GLY A 975 12.81 12.65 -1.81
CA GLY A 975 12.75 13.81 -2.75
C GLY A 975 13.14 15.23 -2.26
N THR A 976 12.87 16.32 -3.03
CA THR A 976 13.48 17.70 -2.99
C THR A 976 12.60 18.81 -3.67
N ASP A 977 12.68 20.09 -3.23
CA ASP A 977 11.82 21.27 -3.59
C ASP A 977 12.47 22.61 -3.09
N LEU A 978 11.73 23.74 -2.98
CA LEU A 978 12.14 25.06 -2.43
C LEU A 978 11.36 25.48 -1.15
N SER A 979 11.92 26.31 -0.26
CA SER A 979 11.29 26.75 1.02
C SER A 979 11.89 28.06 1.59
N ALA A 980 11.67 28.37 2.88
CA ALA A 980 12.01 29.68 3.46
C ALA A 980 12.56 29.70 4.91
N THR A 981 12.09 28.85 5.84
CA THR A 981 12.36 29.03 7.30
C THR A 981 12.57 27.71 8.08
N THR A 982 13.24 26.72 7.47
CA THR A 982 13.11 25.30 7.82
C THR A 982 14.37 24.50 7.49
N ASN A 983 14.67 24.37 6.19
CA ASN A 983 15.57 23.44 5.51
C ASN A 983 14.94 22.09 5.21
N SER A 984 15.66 21.25 4.47
CA SER A 984 15.20 20.73 3.21
C SER A 984 15.68 19.31 2.86
N GLU A 985 16.14 18.44 3.75
CA GLU A 985 15.93 16.98 3.53
C GLU A 985 14.41 16.68 3.45
N ARG A 986 13.83 16.72 2.24
CA ARG A 986 12.39 16.91 1.99
C ARG A 986 11.44 15.70 1.87
N VAL A 987 10.16 15.81 2.31
CA VAL A 987 9.08 14.77 2.23
C VAL A 987 7.67 15.24 1.72
N LYS A 988 7.23 14.79 0.52
CA LYS A 988 5.85 14.87 -0.02
C LYS A 988 5.40 13.58 -0.74
N ALA A 989 4.29 12.95 -0.35
CA ALA A 989 3.84 11.66 -0.87
C ALA A 989 3.03 11.74 -2.16
N ARG A 990 2.65 10.58 -2.68
CA ARG A 990 2.00 10.40 -3.99
C ARG A 990 1.28 9.02 -4.03
N LEU A 991 -0.03 8.95 -4.29
CA LEU A 991 -0.92 7.74 -4.16
C LEU A 991 -1.22 7.06 -5.53
N VAL A 992 -2.37 6.40 -5.77
CA VAL A 992 -2.96 6.17 -7.12
C VAL A 992 -4.48 6.45 -7.16
N GLN A 993 -4.87 7.41 -7.99
CA GLN A 993 -6.25 7.54 -8.48
C GLN A 993 -6.24 7.02 -9.93
N THR A 994 -6.55 5.74 -10.11
CA THR A 994 -6.35 4.95 -11.35
C THR A 994 -6.90 5.62 -12.61
N PRO A 995 -6.25 5.47 -13.79
CA PRO A 995 -5.34 4.39 -14.20
C PRO A 995 -3.92 4.46 -13.64
#